data_AF-A0AAW2P446-F1
#
_entry.id   AF-A0AAW2P446-F1
#
_cell.length_a   1.000
_cell.length_b   1.000
_cell.length_c   1.000
_cell.angle_alpha   90.00
_cell.angle_beta   90.00
_cell.angle_gamma   90.00
#
_symmetry.space_group_name_H-M   'P 1'
#
loop_
_entity.id
_entity.type
_entity.pdbx_description
1 polymer ?
#
loop_
_entity_poly.entity_id
_entity_poly.type
_entity_poly.pdbx_seq_one_letter_code
_entity_poly.pdbx_strand_id
1 'polypeptide(L)'
;MIMDPKKGLEFLQGLNLLPDNLDPRSVACFFRTFDFRDMNLDIALRIFLDTFRLPGESQKIQRVLEAFAESYFEQAPNILANKDAALLLSYSLIMLNTDQHNAQVKKKMSEEDFIRNNRKINGGDDLPRDFLTELYHSICENEIRMVPDQGGAGAVLTRSHWIGLTHKAKQTPPFIVSESGSHLDFDMFTILSGPAIAAISVVFDHAEQEDVLQSCIDGFLAIAKLSASYNLNEVLDDLIVSLCKFTTLLHPSFNESSILDFGDDTKAKMATVAVFTIANRYSDHIRLSWRNILDCILSLQKIGLLPARLASDATDELESSPDYDQVKTSATPSPAPQATVPSRKSSGLMGRFSLLLSLDAEEPAPQPSEEELAARQRTLQTIQNCHIDSIFAESKFLQAESLSQLVRALVVAARRPLKGNNSLEDEDTAVFCLELLIAITLNNRDRSCFYGKTFMSILPVLFNQLNASGESKCNADQISYGLEDNHILLSITARHPEASESGFETLSYIMSEGAHLSPANYVLCVNAARQFAESRVGHVDRSVKSLDLMAGSVVCLVTWFHQTKEAAGEEAAVKMSQDILEMWMRLIQSLRKVCVDHREEVRNHAIVLLQRCLTGVEGIRIPTDLWLQCFDLVIFTLLDELPELAQQQSPKDYRSMEGSMIFSLKLCPKHFYRPA
;
A
#
# COMPACT_ATOMS: atom_id res chain seq x y z
N MET A 1 56.72 -15.83 12.47
CA MET A 1 57.48 -15.70 13.74
C MET A 1 56.56 -15.04 14.74
N ILE A 2 56.06 -15.78 15.73
CA ILE A 2 55.32 -15.19 16.85
C ILE A 2 56.37 -14.39 17.63
N MET A 3 56.39 -13.07 17.44
CA MET A 3 57.26 -12.20 18.23
C MET A 3 56.68 -12.18 19.63
N ASP A 4 57.36 -12.87 20.55
CA ASP A 4 57.07 -12.83 21.97
C ASP A 4 57.01 -11.34 22.41
N PRO A 5 55.85 -10.83 22.84
CA PRO A 5 55.69 -9.43 23.24
C PRO A 5 56.70 -9.01 24.31
N LYS A 6 57.11 -9.97 25.15
CA LYS A 6 58.10 -9.77 26.20
C LYS A 6 59.49 -9.51 25.61
N LYS A 7 59.88 -10.27 24.59
CA LYS A 7 61.15 -10.04 23.86
C LYS A 7 61.12 -8.75 23.05
N GLY A 8 59.95 -8.36 22.52
CA GLY A 8 59.76 -7.07 21.86
C GLY A 8 59.94 -5.89 22.82
N LEU A 9 59.38 -5.99 24.03
CA LEU A 9 59.57 -4.99 25.09
C LEU A 9 61.02 -4.95 25.57
N GLU A 10 61.64 -6.11 25.84
CA GLU A 10 63.06 -6.21 26.22
C GLU A 10 63.99 -5.61 25.14
N PHE A 11 63.66 -5.78 23.86
CA PHE A 11 64.38 -5.18 22.74
C PHE A 11 64.25 -3.65 22.71
N LEU A 12 63.04 -3.11 22.92
CA LEU A 12 62.80 -1.66 22.99
C LEU A 12 63.46 -1.01 24.23
N GLN A 13 63.52 -1.72 25.36
CA GLN A 13 64.28 -1.32 26.53
C GLN A 13 65.78 -1.31 26.24
N GLY A 14 66.31 -2.33 25.57
CA GLY A 14 67.72 -2.39 25.13
C GLY A 14 68.13 -1.29 24.13
N LEU A 15 67.16 -0.66 23.46
CA LEU A 15 67.36 0.51 22.59
C LEU A 15 67.20 1.86 23.33
N ASN A 16 66.99 1.86 24.65
CA ASN A 16 66.65 3.04 25.47
C ASN A 16 65.40 3.80 24.99
N LEU A 17 64.48 3.13 24.30
CA LEU A 17 63.20 3.71 23.86
C LEU A 17 62.08 3.53 24.91
N LEU A 18 62.27 2.62 25.87
CA LEU A 18 61.39 2.39 27.02
C LEU A 18 62.21 2.27 28.32
N PRO A 19 61.64 2.59 29.50
CA PRO A 19 62.33 2.45 30.78
C PRO A 19 62.68 0.99 31.10
N ASP A 20 63.83 0.75 31.73
CA ASP A 20 64.36 -0.60 32.04
C ASP A 20 63.44 -1.48 32.90
N ASN A 21 62.58 -0.87 33.73
CA ASN A 21 61.55 -1.56 34.49
C ASN A 21 60.17 -0.99 34.13
N LEU A 22 59.30 -1.85 33.59
CA LEU A 22 57.88 -1.57 33.47
C LEU A 22 57.23 -1.77 34.85
N ASP A 23 57.16 -0.69 35.63
CA ASP A 23 56.48 -0.66 36.92
C ASP A 23 54.97 -0.96 36.72
N PRO A 24 54.28 -1.69 37.63
CA PRO A 24 52.82 -1.66 37.73
C PRO A 24 52.18 -0.26 37.57
N ARG A 25 52.90 0.79 37.98
CA ARG A 25 52.51 2.19 37.72
C ARG A 25 52.37 2.53 36.24
N SER A 26 53.12 1.91 35.33
CA SER A 26 53.03 2.14 33.88
C SER A 26 51.71 1.65 33.30
N VAL A 27 51.18 0.52 33.78
CA VAL A 27 49.86 0.01 33.40
C VAL A 27 48.76 0.93 33.96
N ALA A 28 48.90 1.37 35.22
CA ALA A 28 48.00 2.36 35.81
C ALA A 28 48.05 3.71 35.08
N CYS A 29 49.23 4.16 34.64
CA CYS A 29 49.39 5.36 33.82
C CYS A 29 48.73 5.19 32.45
N PHE A 30 48.83 4.03 31.80
CA PHE A 30 48.11 3.74 30.57
C PHE A 30 46.59 3.87 30.76
N PHE A 31 46.04 3.29 31.82
CA PHE A 31 44.60 3.38 32.11
C PHE A 31 44.13 4.78 32.49
N ARG A 32 45.02 5.62 33.03
CA ARG A 32 44.77 7.06 33.24
C ARG A 32 44.84 7.91 31.98
N THR A 33 45.34 7.38 30.86
CA THR A 33 45.28 8.12 29.57
C THR A 33 43.89 8.13 28.95
N PHE A 34 42.99 7.27 29.42
CA PHE A 34 41.60 7.26 28.98
C PHE A 34 40.82 8.37 29.67
N ASP A 35 40.10 9.13 28.86
CA ASP A 35 39.17 10.14 29.34
C ASP A 35 37.75 9.59 29.33
N PHE A 36 37.15 9.51 30.52
CA PHE A 36 35.81 8.99 30.74
C PHE A 36 34.81 10.07 31.18
N ARG A 37 35.21 11.35 31.14
CA ARG A 37 34.34 12.46 31.54
C ARG A 37 33.12 12.52 30.61
N ASP A 38 31.95 12.74 31.20
CA ASP A 38 30.65 12.82 30.51
C ASP A 38 30.26 11.56 29.72
N MET A 39 30.82 10.38 30.06
CA MET A 39 30.44 9.09 29.47
C MET A 39 29.68 8.21 30.46
N ASN A 40 28.63 7.54 29.97
CA ASN A 40 28.02 6.41 30.70
C ASN A 40 29.00 5.23 30.78
N LEU A 41 28.81 4.38 31.79
CA LEU A 41 29.74 3.29 32.11
C LEU A 41 29.92 2.31 30.96
N ASP A 42 28.86 1.99 30.22
CA ASP A 42 28.90 1.10 29.07
C ASP A 42 29.76 1.66 27.93
N ILE A 43 29.63 2.95 27.61
CA ILE A 43 30.42 3.61 26.56
C ILE A 43 31.89 3.64 26.95
N ALA A 44 32.18 4.02 28.19
CA ALA A 44 33.54 4.03 28.73
C ALA A 44 34.17 2.63 28.68
N LEU A 45 33.41 1.60 29.09
CA LEU A 45 33.85 0.22 29.09
C LEU A 45 34.10 -0.30 27.67
N ARG A 46 33.27 0.05 26.69
CA ARG A 46 33.50 -0.28 25.27
C ARG A 46 34.79 0.33 24.76
N ILE A 47 35.00 1.64 24.92
CA ILE A 47 36.21 2.33 24.45
C ILE A 47 37.45 1.73 25.12
N PHE A 48 37.35 1.38 26.40
CA PHE A 48 38.44 0.76 27.14
C PHE A 48 38.78 -0.63 26.59
N LEU A 49 37.79 -1.51 26.44
CA LEU A 49 37.98 -2.90 25.99
C LEU A 49 38.26 -3.02 24.49
N ASP A 50 38.02 -1.98 23.69
CA ASP A 50 38.39 -1.93 22.26
C ASP A 50 39.90 -1.67 22.05
N THR A 51 40.65 -1.32 23.09
CA THR A 51 42.09 -1.00 22.94
C THR A 51 43.03 -2.17 23.17
N PHE A 52 42.59 -3.21 23.87
CA PHE A 52 43.41 -4.37 24.16
C PHE A 52 42.56 -5.60 24.46
N ARG A 53 43.14 -6.79 24.27
CA ARG A 53 42.48 -8.05 24.60
C ARG A 53 42.58 -8.36 26.09
N LEU A 54 41.45 -8.71 26.72
CA LEU A 54 41.47 -9.19 28.09
C LEU A 54 42.23 -10.54 28.18
N PRO A 55 43.14 -10.70 29.16
CA PRO A 55 43.83 -11.95 29.41
C PRO A 55 42.85 -13.02 29.92
N GLY A 56 43.08 -14.30 29.59
CA GLY A 56 42.18 -15.40 30.03
C GLY A 56 42.28 -15.78 31.52
N GLU A 57 43.26 -15.25 32.25
CA GLU A 57 43.46 -15.52 33.67
C GLU A 57 42.59 -14.57 34.52
N SER A 58 41.71 -15.13 35.35
CA SER A 58 40.75 -14.38 36.17
C SER A 58 41.40 -13.28 37.02
N GLN A 59 42.57 -13.54 37.62
CA GLN A 59 43.33 -12.57 38.41
C GLN A 59 43.82 -11.37 37.59
N LYS A 60 44.12 -11.57 36.30
CA LYS A 60 44.55 -10.48 35.42
C LYS A 60 43.35 -9.64 34.94
N ILE A 61 42.22 -10.27 34.63
CA ILE A 61 40.97 -9.57 34.30
C ILE A 61 40.54 -8.68 35.46
N GLN A 62 40.60 -9.20 36.68
CA GLN A 62 40.25 -8.45 37.88
C GLN A 62 41.08 -7.17 38.02
N ARG A 63 42.41 -7.26 37.89
CA ARG A 63 43.29 -6.08 38.00
C ARG A 63 43.00 -5.02 36.93
N VAL A 64 42.67 -5.46 35.72
CA VAL A 64 42.33 -4.56 34.61
C VAL A 64 41.02 -3.83 34.91
N LEU A 65 39.99 -4.54 35.33
CA LEU A 65 38.68 -3.96 35.64
C LEU A 65 38.71 -3.09 36.90
N GLU A 66 39.50 -3.46 37.91
CA GLU A 66 39.72 -2.63 39.11
C GLU A 66 40.33 -1.28 38.73
N ALA A 67 41.35 -1.28 37.87
CA ALA A 67 41.99 -0.05 37.43
C ALA A 67 41.08 0.80 36.52
N PHE A 68 40.25 0.15 35.69
CA PHE A 68 39.21 0.84 34.92
C PHE A 68 38.17 1.49 35.85
N ALA A 69 37.63 0.74 36.81
CA ALA A 69 36.61 1.21 37.74
C ALA A 69 37.12 2.37 38.61
N GLU A 70 38.38 2.31 39.05
CA GLU A 70 39.04 3.40 39.77
C GLU A 70 39.16 4.65 38.89
N SER A 71 39.67 4.52 37.66
CA SER A 71 39.80 5.64 36.72
C SER A 71 38.45 6.24 36.31
N TYR A 72 37.43 5.41 36.08
CA TYR A 72 36.07 5.86 35.74
C TYR A 72 35.43 6.62 36.91
N PHE A 73 35.51 6.07 38.12
CA PHE A 73 34.94 6.70 39.31
C PHE A 73 35.61 8.05 39.63
N GLU A 74 36.93 8.16 39.46
CA GLU A 74 37.67 9.42 39.64
C GLU A 74 37.24 10.51 38.64
N GLN A 75 36.82 10.13 37.43
CA GLN A 75 36.50 11.05 36.33
C GLN A 75 35.00 11.34 36.16
N ALA A 76 34.12 10.42 36.57
CA ALA A 76 32.68 10.49 36.38
C ALA A 76 31.90 10.12 37.68
N PRO A 77 31.98 10.92 38.76
CA PRO A 77 31.47 10.54 40.09
C PRO A 77 29.94 10.63 40.27
N ASN A 78 29.15 10.90 39.22
CA ASN A 78 27.82 11.49 39.42
C ASN A 78 26.64 10.52 39.70
N ILE A 79 26.86 9.19 39.76
CA ILE A 79 25.79 8.21 40.04
C ILE A 79 26.26 7.06 40.96
N LEU A 80 27.55 6.72 40.90
CA LEU A 80 28.15 5.64 41.66
C LEU A 80 28.63 6.14 43.03
N ALA A 81 28.38 5.37 44.08
CA ALA A 81 28.72 5.75 45.46
C ALA A 81 30.21 5.54 45.77
N ASN A 82 30.85 4.55 45.15
CA ASN A 82 32.26 4.21 45.34
C ASN A 82 32.81 3.41 44.15
N LYS A 83 34.14 3.19 44.14
CA LYS A 83 34.83 2.39 43.13
C LYS A 83 34.36 0.93 43.07
N ASP A 84 33.89 0.38 44.19
CA ASP A 84 33.40 -1.01 44.24
C ASP A 84 32.08 -1.13 43.47
N ALA A 85 31.19 -0.13 43.56
CA ALA A 85 29.97 -0.05 42.77
C ALA A 85 30.28 0.01 41.27
N ALA A 86 31.28 0.81 40.87
CA ALA A 86 31.75 0.88 39.49
C ALA A 86 32.28 -0.47 38.99
N LEU A 87 33.07 -1.17 39.81
CA LEU A 87 33.63 -2.47 39.50
C LEU A 87 32.53 -3.54 39.36
N LEU A 88 31.63 -3.64 40.33
CA LEU A 88 30.52 -4.60 40.33
C LEU A 88 29.60 -4.40 39.14
N LEU A 89 29.25 -3.14 38.84
CA LEU A 89 28.41 -2.83 37.68
C LEU A 89 29.14 -3.14 36.36
N SER A 90 30.45 -2.89 36.27
CA SER A 90 31.25 -3.27 35.08
C SER A 90 31.24 -4.78 34.84
N TYR A 91 31.39 -5.58 35.90
CA TYR A 91 31.24 -7.04 35.81
C TYR A 91 29.84 -7.47 35.36
N SER A 92 28.82 -6.81 35.91
CA SER A 92 27.42 -7.05 35.54
C SER A 92 27.17 -6.79 34.05
N LEU A 93 27.76 -5.73 33.48
CA LEU A 93 27.69 -5.42 32.06
C LEU A 93 28.41 -6.45 31.19
N ILE A 94 29.57 -6.95 31.60
CA ILE A 94 30.30 -8.01 30.87
C ILE A 94 29.52 -9.33 30.89
N MET A 95 28.89 -9.64 32.04
CA MET A 95 28.05 -10.82 32.18
C MET A 95 26.78 -10.70 31.33
N LEU A 96 26.14 -9.53 31.32
CA LEU A 96 25.02 -9.23 30.44
C LEU A 96 25.42 -9.35 28.97
N ASN A 97 26.58 -8.81 28.57
CA ASN A 97 27.07 -8.92 27.21
C ASN A 97 27.24 -10.38 26.77
N THR A 98 27.82 -11.21 27.64
CA THR A 98 27.97 -12.65 27.40
C THR A 98 26.60 -13.33 27.31
N ASP A 99 25.69 -13.00 28.22
CA ASP A 99 24.34 -13.55 28.24
C ASP A 99 23.57 -13.22 26.95
N GLN A 100 23.58 -11.95 26.52
CA GLN A 100 22.85 -11.45 25.35
C GLN A 100 23.42 -11.96 24.02
N HIS A 101 24.75 -11.90 23.84
CA HIS A 101 25.37 -12.11 22.53
C HIS A 101 25.97 -13.51 22.32
N ASN A 102 26.10 -14.34 23.36
CA ASN A 102 26.55 -15.73 23.19
C ASN A 102 25.39 -16.63 22.74
N ALA A 103 25.52 -17.26 21.57
CA ALA A 103 24.53 -18.18 20.99
C ALA A 103 24.27 -19.43 21.86
N GLN A 104 25.19 -19.81 22.76
CA GLN A 104 25.01 -20.96 23.65
C GLN A 104 24.00 -20.71 24.78
N VAL A 105 23.69 -19.45 25.07
CA VAL A 105 22.73 -19.06 26.11
C VAL A 105 21.32 -19.07 25.53
N LYS A 106 20.53 -20.10 25.89
CA LYS A 106 19.16 -20.28 25.38
C LYS A 106 18.12 -19.38 26.05
N LYS A 107 18.30 -19.09 27.33
CA LYS A 107 17.40 -18.22 28.11
C LYS A 107 18.17 -16.95 28.47
N LYS A 108 17.83 -15.86 27.79
CA LYS A 108 18.44 -14.55 27.99
C LYS A 108 17.86 -13.88 29.25
N MET A 109 18.69 -13.10 29.94
CA MET A 109 18.32 -12.26 31.06
C MET A 109 17.38 -11.15 30.57
N SER A 110 16.24 -10.97 31.24
CA SER A 110 15.35 -9.84 30.96
C SER A 110 15.85 -8.55 31.63
N GLU A 111 15.33 -7.39 31.21
CA GLU A 111 15.61 -6.10 31.85
C GLU A 111 15.33 -6.14 33.36
N GLU A 112 14.18 -6.72 33.75
CA GLU A 112 13.79 -6.87 35.16
C GLU A 112 14.74 -7.80 35.93
N ASP A 113 15.23 -8.86 35.29
CA ASP A 113 16.23 -9.73 35.89
C ASP A 113 17.56 -8.98 36.09
N PHE A 114 17.97 -8.17 35.12
CA PHE A 114 19.18 -7.35 35.22
C PHE A 114 19.06 -6.31 36.34
N ILE A 115 17.94 -5.59 36.43
CA ILE A 115 17.70 -4.63 37.52
C ILE A 115 17.72 -5.33 38.88
N ARG A 116 17.07 -6.50 38.98
CA ARG A 116 17.05 -7.29 40.22
C ARG A 116 18.44 -7.78 40.64
N ASN A 117 19.26 -8.21 39.68
CA ASN A 117 20.61 -8.71 39.93
C ASN A 117 21.58 -7.61 40.43
N ASN A 118 21.28 -6.34 40.13
CA ASN A 118 22.08 -5.19 40.52
C ASN A 118 21.54 -4.44 41.74
N ARG A 119 20.68 -5.07 42.56
CA ARG A 119 20.20 -4.45 43.81
C ARG A 119 21.32 -4.30 44.84
N LYS A 120 21.32 -3.18 45.55
CA LYS A 120 22.24 -2.86 46.66
C LYS A 120 23.72 -2.79 46.29
N ILE A 121 24.05 -2.74 45.01
CA ILE A 121 25.46 -2.69 44.57
C ILE A 121 26.07 -1.30 44.76
N ASN A 122 25.26 -0.25 44.98
CA ASN A 122 25.72 1.13 45.09
C ASN A 122 26.07 1.51 46.52
N GLY A 123 27.07 0.85 47.10
CA GLY A 123 27.44 1.09 48.51
C GLY A 123 26.37 0.64 49.52
N GLY A 124 25.50 -0.30 49.13
CA GLY A 124 24.37 -0.79 49.92
C GLY A 124 23.00 -0.33 49.42
N ASP A 125 22.96 0.72 48.59
CA ASP A 125 21.75 1.26 47.96
C ASP A 125 21.56 0.75 46.53
N ASP A 126 20.34 0.91 46.01
CA ASP A 126 20.00 0.58 44.61
C ASP A 126 20.42 1.73 43.68
N LEU A 127 20.86 1.39 42.46
CA LEU A 127 21.05 2.37 41.39
C LEU A 127 19.70 2.85 40.82
N PRO A 128 19.63 4.06 40.25
CA PRO A 128 18.44 4.53 39.55
C PRO A 128 17.99 3.52 38.49
N ARG A 129 16.69 3.23 38.46
CA ARG A 129 16.12 2.24 37.52
C ARG A 129 16.38 2.63 36.07
N ASP A 130 16.11 3.89 35.73
CA ASP A 130 16.27 4.40 34.36
C ASP A 130 17.72 4.25 33.87
N PHE A 131 18.70 4.44 34.75
CA PHE A 131 20.11 4.24 34.43
C PHE A 131 20.43 2.76 34.12
N LEU A 132 19.90 1.82 34.90
CA LEU A 132 20.07 0.39 34.63
C LEU A 132 19.34 -0.06 33.36
N THR A 133 18.16 0.49 33.10
CA THR A 133 17.39 0.26 31.87
C THR A 133 18.15 0.75 30.63
N GLU A 134 18.72 1.96 30.68
CA GLU A 134 19.54 2.52 29.59
C GLU A 134 20.76 1.65 29.31
N LEU A 135 21.48 1.23 30.36
CA LEU A 135 22.62 0.32 30.23
C LEU A 135 22.22 -1.04 29.63
N TYR A 136 21.09 -1.61 30.07
CA TYR A 136 20.60 -2.89 29.56
C TYR A 136 20.33 -2.81 28.06
N HIS A 137 19.55 -1.82 27.61
CA HIS A 137 19.25 -1.64 26.19
C HIS A 137 20.50 -1.34 25.37
N SER A 138 21.43 -0.52 25.88
CA SER A 138 22.71 -0.27 25.20
C SER A 138 23.48 -1.57 24.93
N ILE A 139 23.58 -2.48 25.92
CA ILE A 139 24.25 -3.77 25.75
C ILE A 139 23.47 -4.68 24.80
N CYS A 140 22.14 -4.74 24.88
CA CYS A 140 21.33 -5.55 23.97
C CYS A 140 21.46 -5.11 22.50
N GLU A 141 21.46 -3.81 22.24
CA GLU A 141 21.55 -3.26 20.88
C GLU A 141 22.96 -3.30 20.31
N ASN A 142 23.97 -3.04 21.14
CA ASN A 142 25.35 -2.96 20.71
C ASN A 142 26.21 -3.92 21.55
N GLU A 143 26.86 -4.89 20.92
CA GLU A 143 27.77 -5.82 21.61
C GLU A 143 29.08 -5.12 22.05
N ILE A 144 29.58 -5.44 23.25
CA ILE A 144 30.95 -5.11 23.65
C ILE A 144 31.89 -6.05 22.92
N ARG A 145 32.52 -5.54 21.86
CA ARG A 145 33.50 -6.28 21.05
C ARG A 145 34.92 -6.00 21.52
N MET A 146 35.77 -7.01 21.43
CA MET A 146 37.22 -6.90 21.59
C MET A 146 37.86 -7.03 20.19
N VAL A 147 38.99 -6.35 19.97
CA VAL A 147 39.71 -6.38 18.67
C VAL A 147 39.96 -7.81 18.19
N PRO A 148 39.53 -8.20 16.97
CA PRO A 148 39.82 -9.51 16.39
C PRO A 148 41.30 -9.63 15.93
N ASP A 149 41.81 -10.86 15.86
CA ASP A 149 43.22 -11.21 15.56
C ASP A 149 43.67 -10.97 14.10
N GLN A 150 43.03 -10.06 13.37
CA GLN A 150 43.34 -9.86 11.95
C GLN A 150 44.35 -8.73 11.76
N GLY A 151 45.61 -9.12 11.52
CA GLY A 151 46.61 -8.23 10.98
C GLY A 151 46.14 -7.61 9.65
N GLY A 152 46.05 -6.28 9.63
CA GLY A 152 46.12 -5.50 8.39
C GLY A 152 44.82 -5.14 7.66
N ALA A 153 43.63 -5.53 8.12
CA ALA A 153 42.38 -5.00 7.56
C ALA A 153 42.00 -3.70 8.27
N GLY A 154 41.76 -2.62 7.51
CA GLY A 154 41.51 -1.27 8.03
C GLY A 154 40.49 -1.23 9.16
N ALA A 155 40.75 -0.41 10.18
CA ALA A 155 39.90 -0.30 11.37
C ALA A 155 38.44 -0.06 10.97
N VAL A 156 37.58 -1.05 11.21
CA VAL A 156 36.13 -0.90 11.06
C VAL A 156 35.68 0.17 12.05
N LEU A 157 35.09 1.26 11.55
CA LEU A 157 34.55 2.33 12.39
C LEU A 157 33.29 1.82 13.10
N THR A 158 33.46 1.25 14.29
CA THR A 158 32.35 0.86 15.16
C THR A 158 31.67 2.10 15.74
N ARG A 159 30.43 1.96 16.22
CA ARG A 159 29.72 3.05 16.92
C ARG A 159 30.53 3.54 18.12
N SER A 160 31.14 2.63 18.88
CA SER A 160 32.04 2.93 20.00
C SER A 160 33.27 3.71 19.56
N HIS A 161 33.91 3.32 18.45
CA HIS A 161 35.03 4.06 17.87
C HIS A 161 34.62 5.46 17.43
N TRP A 162 33.45 5.64 16.82
CA TRP A 162 32.95 6.97 16.45
C TRP A 162 32.65 7.85 17.66
N ILE A 163 32.02 7.30 18.70
CA ILE A 163 31.77 8.02 19.96
C ILE A 163 33.10 8.42 20.62
N GLY A 164 34.06 7.49 20.67
CA GLY A 164 35.39 7.78 21.21
C GLY A 164 36.14 8.83 20.39
N LEU A 165 36.06 8.77 19.06
CA LEU A 165 36.68 9.74 18.16
C LEU A 165 36.06 11.14 18.34
N THR A 166 34.73 11.23 18.38
CA THR A 166 34.02 12.50 18.56
C THR A 166 34.28 13.11 19.93
N HIS A 167 34.38 12.29 20.98
CA HIS A 167 34.76 12.76 22.31
C HIS A 167 36.21 13.27 22.35
N LYS A 168 37.18 12.50 21.83
CA LYS A 168 38.58 12.92 21.71
C LYS A 168 38.75 14.20 20.87
N ALA A 169 37.98 14.33 19.79
CA ALA A 169 38.00 15.51 18.94
C ALA A 169 37.60 16.78 19.73
N LYS A 170 36.55 16.71 20.56
CA LYS A 170 36.10 17.83 21.42
C LYS A 170 37.18 18.33 22.38
N GLN A 171 38.09 17.45 22.79
CA GLN A 171 39.14 17.74 23.76
C GLN A 171 40.47 18.15 23.12
N THR A 172 40.60 18.03 21.80
CA THR A 172 41.84 18.32 21.08
C THR A 172 41.79 19.75 20.53
N PRO A 173 42.48 20.73 21.13
CA PRO A 173 42.50 22.10 20.62
C PRO A 173 43.37 22.23 19.35
N PRO A 174 42.97 23.03 18.35
CA PRO A 174 41.71 23.80 18.30
C PRO A 174 40.53 22.92 17.84
N PHE A 175 39.56 22.72 18.71
CA PHE A 175 38.26 22.16 18.35
C PHE A 175 37.33 23.28 17.94
N ILE A 176 37.01 23.35 16.65
CA ILE A 176 36.13 24.39 16.09
C ILE A 176 34.75 23.77 15.91
N VAL A 177 33.78 24.22 16.70
CA VAL A 177 32.38 23.82 16.55
C VAL A 177 31.84 24.52 15.29
N SER A 178 31.38 23.73 14.32
CA SER A 178 30.67 24.28 13.15
C SER A 178 29.23 24.61 13.53
N GLU A 179 28.79 25.85 13.31
CA GLU A 179 27.39 26.27 13.48
C GLU A 179 26.48 25.69 12.37
N SER A 180 27.06 25.14 11.30
CA SER A 180 26.36 24.60 10.14
C SER A 180 26.01 23.11 10.22
N GLY A 181 26.09 22.50 11.42
CA GLY A 181 26.05 21.04 11.61
C GLY A 181 24.89 20.35 10.88
N SER A 182 23.68 20.88 11.00
CA SER A 182 22.49 20.30 10.35
C SER A 182 22.45 20.46 8.83
N HIS A 183 23.13 21.47 8.28
CA HIS A 183 23.18 21.71 6.83
C HIS A 183 24.23 20.82 6.15
N LEU A 184 25.34 20.56 6.83
CA LEU A 184 26.41 19.70 6.32
C LEU A 184 25.96 18.23 6.22
N ASP A 185 25.16 17.74 7.18
CA ASP A 185 24.66 16.36 7.16
C ASP A 185 23.80 16.07 5.92
N PHE A 186 22.95 17.04 5.54
CA PHE A 186 22.15 16.98 4.33
C PHE A 186 23.04 16.92 3.08
N ASP A 187 23.94 17.88 2.90
CA ASP A 187 24.82 17.95 1.73
C ASP A 187 25.73 16.73 1.62
N MET A 188 26.29 16.26 2.74
CA MET A 188 27.10 15.06 2.81
C MET A 188 26.31 13.83 2.38
N PHE A 189 25.08 13.65 2.89
CA PHE A 189 24.25 12.51 2.53
C PHE A 189 23.83 12.56 1.05
N THR A 190 23.49 13.73 0.51
CA THR A 190 23.16 13.89 -0.91
C THR A 190 24.32 13.46 -1.80
N ILE A 191 25.56 13.78 -1.45
CA ILE A 191 26.76 13.37 -2.21
C ILE A 191 27.05 11.87 -2.04
N LEU A 192 26.86 11.32 -0.83
CA LEU A 192 27.27 9.95 -0.50
C LEU A 192 26.23 8.89 -0.87
N SER A 193 24.95 9.24 -0.93
CA SER A 193 23.85 8.27 -1.07
C SER A 193 23.93 7.45 -2.35
N GLY A 194 24.12 8.07 -3.52
CA GLY A 194 24.26 7.36 -4.80
C GLY A 194 25.45 6.38 -4.82
N PRO A 195 26.69 6.82 -4.51
CA PRO A 195 27.84 5.93 -4.39
C PRO A 195 27.67 4.82 -3.35
N ALA A 196 27.00 5.10 -2.22
CA ALA A 196 26.71 4.09 -1.20
C ALA A 196 25.74 3.03 -1.72
N ILE A 197 24.65 3.41 -2.39
CA ILE A 197 23.72 2.48 -3.05
C ILE A 197 24.49 1.60 -4.03
N ALA A 198 25.34 2.20 -4.88
CA ALA A 198 26.12 1.46 -5.87
C ALA A 198 27.10 0.46 -5.21
N ALA A 199 27.84 0.89 -4.19
CA ALA A 199 28.79 0.05 -3.48
C ALA A 199 28.10 -1.13 -2.77
N ILE A 200 27.02 -0.87 -2.04
CA ILE A 200 26.24 -1.92 -1.37
C ILE A 200 25.64 -2.87 -2.41
N SER A 201 25.14 -2.36 -3.55
CA SER A 201 24.60 -3.20 -4.62
C SER A 201 25.63 -4.15 -5.20
N VAL A 202 26.88 -3.70 -5.40
CA VAL A 202 27.96 -4.58 -5.88
C VAL A 202 28.27 -5.69 -4.86
N VAL A 203 28.34 -5.34 -3.57
CA VAL A 203 28.57 -6.35 -2.50
C VAL A 203 27.40 -7.33 -2.44
N PHE A 204 26.16 -6.86 -2.49
CA PHE A 204 24.96 -7.69 -2.46
C PHE A 204 24.90 -8.67 -3.64
N ASP A 205 25.31 -8.22 -4.83
CA ASP A 205 25.35 -9.05 -6.04
C ASP A 205 26.36 -10.21 -5.92
N HIS A 206 27.53 -9.97 -5.32
CA HIS A 206 28.63 -10.94 -5.26
C HIS A 206 28.70 -11.76 -3.97
N ALA A 207 28.04 -11.33 -2.89
CA ALA A 207 28.08 -12.03 -1.61
C ALA A 207 27.29 -13.34 -1.65
N GLU A 208 27.80 -14.39 -1.01
CA GLU A 208 27.07 -15.66 -0.80
C GLU A 208 26.69 -15.88 0.67
N GLN A 209 27.32 -15.15 1.58
CA GLN A 209 27.13 -15.30 3.02
C GLN A 209 25.92 -14.49 3.50
N GLU A 210 25.02 -15.13 4.25
CA GLU A 210 23.75 -14.55 4.69
C GLU A 210 23.92 -13.34 5.62
N ASP A 211 24.97 -13.33 6.46
CA ASP A 211 25.33 -12.22 7.34
C ASP A 211 25.77 -10.96 6.57
N VAL A 212 26.52 -11.16 5.48
CA VAL A 212 26.92 -10.07 4.58
C VAL A 212 25.70 -9.54 3.82
N LEU A 213 24.82 -10.43 3.34
CA LEU A 213 23.57 -10.03 2.69
C LEU A 213 22.66 -9.23 3.64
N GLN A 214 22.52 -9.68 4.89
CA GLN A 214 21.74 -8.96 5.90
C GLN A 214 22.34 -7.58 6.18
N SER A 215 23.67 -7.48 6.29
CA SER A 215 24.36 -6.19 6.48
C SER A 215 24.13 -5.23 5.30
N CYS A 216 24.04 -5.75 4.07
CA CYS A 216 23.69 -4.94 2.90
C CYS A 216 22.24 -4.45 2.97
N ILE A 217 21.29 -5.32 3.34
CA ILE A 217 19.88 -4.95 3.52
C ILE A 217 19.73 -3.87 4.59
N ASP A 218 20.42 -4.02 5.73
CA ASP A 218 20.42 -3.01 6.80
C ASP A 218 20.96 -1.66 6.30
N GLY A 219 22.00 -1.71 5.45
CA GLY A 219 22.54 -0.54 4.76
C GLY A 219 21.53 0.14 3.83
N PHE A 220 20.83 -0.64 2.99
CA PHE A 220 19.76 -0.12 2.14
C PHE A 220 18.61 0.50 2.95
N LEU A 221 18.17 -0.16 4.02
CA LEU A 221 17.12 0.36 4.90
C LEU A 221 17.55 1.64 5.64
N ALA A 222 18.83 1.76 6.01
CA ALA A 222 19.37 2.98 6.59
C ALA A 222 19.39 4.14 5.59
N ILE A 223 19.76 3.89 4.33
CA ILE A 223 19.68 4.89 3.25
C ILE A 223 18.23 5.33 3.05
N ALA A 224 17.28 4.39 2.98
CA ALA A 224 15.86 4.72 2.85
C ALA A 224 15.36 5.63 3.99
N LYS A 225 15.75 5.31 5.23
CA LYS A 225 15.40 6.09 6.42
C LYS A 225 15.93 7.53 6.33
N LEU A 226 17.20 7.69 5.94
CA LEU A 226 17.82 9.01 5.80
C LEU A 226 17.19 9.81 4.66
N SER A 227 16.96 9.18 3.51
CA SER A 227 16.28 9.80 2.37
C SER A 227 14.90 10.32 2.73
N ALA A 228 14.11 9.53 3.47
CA ALA A 228 12.80 9.96 3.98
C ALA A 228 12.94 11.13 4.96
N SER A 229 13.87 11.09 5.92
CA SER A 229 14.05 12.17 6.89
C SER A 229 14.45 13.52 6.27
N TYR A 230 15.18 13.49 5.15
CA TYR A 230 15.62 14.68 4.42
C TYR A 230 14.73 15.03 3.21
N ASN A 231 13.64 14.29 2.97
CA ASN A 231 12.76 14.44 1.80
C ASN A 231 13.48 14.28 0.44
N LEU A 232 14.54 13.48 0.38
CA LEU A 232 15.27 13.17 -0.86
C LEU A 232 14.59 12.03 -1.63
N ASN A 233 13.43 12.35 -2.22
CA ASN A 233 12.58 11.37 -2.91
C ASN A 233 13.29 10.67 -4.09
N GLU A 234 14.17 11.38 -4.81
CA GLU A 234 14.93 10.81 -5.94
C GLU A 234 15.87 9.69 -5.50
N VAL A 235 16.58 9.89 -4.37
CA VAL A 235 17.48 8.88 -3.81
C VAL A 235 16.70 7.65 -3.37
N LEU A 236 15.50 7.84 -2.81
CA LEU A 236 14.63 6.73 -2.44
C LEU A 236 14.15 5.94 -3.66
N ASP A 237 13.76 6.63 -4.73
CA ASP A 237 13.36 6.01 -5.99
C ASP A 237 14.54 5.21 -6.61
N ASP A 238 15.75 5.78 -6.65
CA ASP A 238 16.96 5.12 -7.15
C ASP A 238 17.32 3.87 -6.35
N LEU A 239 17.16 3.94 -5.01
CA LEU A 239 17.35 2.81 -4.11
C LEU A 239 16.38 1.67 -4.43
N ILE A 240 15.09 1.98 -4.58
CA ILE A 240 14.05 0.99 -4.92
C ILE A 240 14.34 0.38 -6.28
N VAL A 241 14.73 1.19 -7.28
CA VAL A 241 15.12 0.70 -8.60
C VAL A 241 16.32 -0.25 -8.52
N SER A 242 17.30 0.04 -7.67
CA SER A 242 18.46 -0.85 -7.46
C SER A 242 18.04 -2.17 -6.84
N LEU A 243 17.24 -2.14 -5.76
CA LEU A 243 16.73 -3.34 -5.09
C LEU A 243 15.85 -4.20 -6.00
N CYS A 244 14.99 -3.58 -6.82
CA CYS A 244 14.13 -4.28 -7.76
C CYS A 244 14.91 -5.16 -8.76
N LYS A 245 16.16 -4.81 -9.12
CA LYS A 245 17.01 -5.65 -9.99
C LYS A 245 17.34 -7.00 -9.36
N PHE A 246 17.48 -7.04 -8.04
CA PHE A 246 17.81 -8.25 -7.31
C PHE A 246 16.59 -9.13 -7.01
N THR A 247 15.37 -8.62 -7.16
CA THR A 247 14.15 -9.39 -6.87
C THR A 247 13.91 -10.54 -7.85
N THR A 248 14.52 -10.52 -9.04
CA THR A 248 14.28 -11.43 -10.18
C THR A 248 12.84 -11.49 -10.71
N LEU A 249 11.86 -10.93 -9.98
CA LEU A 249 10.44 -10.82 -10.32
C LEU A 249 10.18 -10.01 -11.60
N LEU A 250 11.06 -9.07 -11.94
CA LEU A 250 10.92 -8.20 -13.12
C LEU A 250 11.43 -8.86 -14.41
N HIS A 251 11.93 -10.10 -14.34
CA HIS A 251 12.42 -10.79 -15.53
C HIS A 251 11.24 -11.21 -16.45
N PRO A 252 11.29 -10.92 -17.77
CA PRO A 252 10.18 -11.18 -18.70
C PRO A 252 9.72 -12.65 -18.82
N SER A 253 10.52 -13.60 -18.32
CA SER A 253 10.27 -15.04 -18.38
C SER A 253 9.85 -15.65 -17.04
N PHE A 254 9.43 -14.84 -16.07
CA PHE A 254 9.03 -15.32 -14.75
C PHE A 254 7.70 -16.09 -14.84
N ASN A 255 7.79 -17.43 -14.86
CA ASN A 255 6.67 -18.36 -15.04
C ASN A 255 6.53 -19.30 -13.81
N GLU A 256 5.54 -20.21 -13.80
CA GLU A 256 5.36 -21.18 -12.69
C GLU A 256 6.62 -22.02 -12.40
N SER A 257 7.44 -22.31 -13.41
CA SER A 257 8.73 -23.00 -13.24
C SER A 257 9.78 -22.17 -12.50
N SER A 258 9.69 -20.82 -12.56
CA SER A 258 10.61 -19.89 -11.90
C SER A 258 10.30 -19.70 -10.40
N ILE A 259 9.22 -20.30 -9.89
CA ILE A 259 8.89 -20.31 -8.45
C ILE A 259 9.95 -21.08 -7.67
N LEU A 260 10.48 -22.16 -8.24
CA LEU A 260 11.58 -22.94 -7.67
C LEU A 260 12.82 -22.05 -7.51
N ASP A 261 13.25 -21.43 -8.60
CA ASP A 261 14.43 -20.56 -8.63
C ASP A 261 14.32 -19.40 -7.62
N PHE A 262 13.15 -18.73 -7.56
CA PHE A 262 12.93 -17.65 -6.60
C PHE A 262 12.84 -18.16 -5.15
N GLY A 263 12.22 -19.31 -4.92
CA GLY A 263 12.08 -19.91 -3.60
C GLY A 263 13.42 -20.31 -2.99
N ASP A 264 14.38 -20.69 -3.82
CA ASP A 264 15.75 -21.05 -3.44
C ASP A 264 16.69 -19.84 -3.37
N ASP A 265 16.46 -18.80 -4.18
CA ASP A 265 17.27 -17.58 -4.17
C ASP A 265 17.02 -16.72 -2.91
N THR A 266 17.96 -16.80 -1.98
CA THR A 266 17.94 -16.00 -0.74
C THR A 266 18.05 -14.51 -1.01
N LYS A 267 18.83 -14.08 -2.02
CA LYS A 267 19.01 -12.66 -2.37
C LYS A 267 17.70 -12.08 -2.91
N ALA A 268 17.04 -12.81 -3.81
CA ALA A 268 15.77 -12.38 -4.39
C ALA A 268 14.68 -12.20 -3.32
N LYS A 269 14.60 -13.15 -2.37
CA LYS A 269 13.66 -13.04 -1.23
C LYS A 269 13.99 -11.85 -0.33
N MET A 270 15.25 -11.67 0.06
CA MET A 270 15.67 -10.56 0.92
C MET A 270 15.45 -9.20 0.25
N ALA A 271 15.79 -9.07 -1.03
CA ALA A 271 15.55 -7.85 -1.81
C ALA A 271 14.04 -7.55 -1.93
N THR A 272 13.22 -8.56 -2.18
CA THR A 272 11.75 -8.42 -2.26
C THR A 272 11.18 -7.89 -0.94
N VAL A 273 11.56 -8.51 0.19
CA VAL A 273 11.12 -8.05 1.52
C VAL A 273 11.60 -6.62 1.79
N ALA A 274 12.82 -6.26 1.39
CA ALA A 274 13.35 -4.91 1.58
C ALA A 274 12.57 -3.86 0.76
N VAL A 275 12.26 -4.13 -0.53
CA VAL A 275 11.45 -3.25 -1.38
C VAL A 275 10.09 -2.98 -0.74
N PHE A 276 9.38 -4.03 -0.32
CA PHE A 276 8.06 -3.85 0.29
C PHE A 276 8.12 -3.28 1.72
N THR A 277 9.19 -3.49 2.46
CA THR A 277 9.42 -2.82 3.76
C THR A 277 9.59 -1.31 3.56
N ILE A 278 10.35 -0.89 2.56
CA ILE A 278 10.51 0.52 2.19
C ILE A 278 9.17 1.09 1.72
N ALA A 279 8.45 0.35 0.88
CA ALA A 279 7.13 0.74 0.38
C ALA A 279 6.13 0.97 1.50
N ASN A 280 6.05 0.10 2.50
CA ASN A 280 5.13 0.26 3.63
C ASN A 280 5.55 1.41 4.57
N ARG A 281 6.84 1.60 4.84
CA ARG A 281 7.30 2.59 5.84
C ARG A 281 7.44 4.02 5.30
N TYR A 282 7.81 4.16 4.03
CA TYR A 282 8.21 5.44 3.44
C TYR A 282 7.40 5.76 2.18
N SER A 283 6.19 5.19 2.06
CA SER A 283 5.27 5.36 0.92
C SER A 283 5.05 6.82 0.52
N ASP A 284 5.01 7.75 1.49
CA ASP A 284 4.83 9.18 1.27
C ASP A 284 5.97 9.85 0.48
N HIS A 285 7.15 9.23 0.43
CA HIS A 285 8.35 9.75 -0.24
C HIS A 285 8.62 9.06 -1.58
N ILE A 286 7.86 8.01 -1.91
CA ILE A 286 7.98 7.27 -3.17
C ILE A 286 7.32 8.06 -4.30
N ARG A 287 7.98 8.16 -5.46
CA ARG A 287 7.42 8.86 -6.63
C ARG A 287 7.44 7.94 -7.84
N LEU A 288 8.50 7.96 -8.64
CA LEU A 288 8.56 7.25 -9.91
C LEU A 288 8.69 5.74 -9.71
N SER A 289 9.26 5.30 -8.59
CA SER A 289 9.48 3.89 -8.30
C SER A 289 8.22 3.11 -7.91
N TRP A 290 7.07 3.77 -7.74
CA TRP A 290 5.77 3.10 -7.68
C TRP A 290 5.53 2.18 -8.88
N ARG A 291 6.06 2.54 -10.05
CA ARG A 291 6.02 1.69 -11.24
C ARG A 291 6.77 0.38 -11.04
N ASN A 292 7.97 0.43 -10.46
CA ASN A 292 8.78 -0.75 -10.21
C ASN A 292 8.14 -1.66 -9.16
N ILE A 293 7.61 -1.08 -8.08
CA ILE A 293 6.88 -1.81 -7.04
C ILE A 293 5.64 -2.48 -7.65
N LEU A 294 4.86 -1.75 -8.45
CA LEU A 294 3.69 -2.29 -9.11
C LEU A 294 4.06 -3.42 -10.08
N ASP A 295 5.11 -3.26 -10.88
CA ASP A 295 5.58 -4.33 -11.78
C ASP A 295 5.95 -5.60 -10.97
N CYS A 296 6.56 -5.48 -9.78
CA CYS A 296 6.78 -6.61 -8.88
C CYS A 296 5.46 -7.24 -8.40
N ILE A 297 4.46 -6.43 -8.02
CA ILE A 297 3.14 -6.93 -7.59
C ILE A 297 2.44 -7.67 -8.73
N LEU A 298 2.48 -7.14 -9.95
CA LEU A 298 1.87 -7.76 -11.13
C LEU A 298 2.56 -9.08 -11.48
N SER A 299 3.89 -9.17 -11.35
CA SER A 299 4.60 -10.46 -11.50
C SER A 299 4.15 -11.50 -10.46
N LEU A 300 3.89 -11.09 -9.21
CA LEU A 300 3.36 -11.98 -8.18
C LEU A 300 1.89 -12.37 -8.43
N GLN A 301 1.09 -11.45 -9.00
CA GLN A 301 -0.29 -11.70 -9.41
C GLN A 301 -0.38 -12.77 -10.50
N LYS A 302 0.48 -12.70 -11.52
CA LYS A 302 0.51 -13.65 -12.64
C LYS A 302 0.68 -15.10 -12.18
N ILE A 303 1.35 -15.31 -11.04
CA ILE A 303 1.60 -16.65 -10.47
C ILE A 303 0.51 -17.06 -9.45
N GLY A 304 -0.46 -16.17 -9.18
CA GLY A 304 -1.56 -16.43 -8.24
C GLY A 304 -1.11 -16.56 -6.79
N LEU A 305 0.01 -15.90 -6.43
CA LEU A 305 0.60 -15.96 -5.09
C LEU A 305 0.20 -14.76 -4.21
N LEU A 306 -0.61 -13.83 -4.73
CA LEU A 306 -1.11 -12.71 -3.94
C LEU A 306 -2.23 -13.16 -2.97
N PRO A 307 -2.33 -12.54 -1.78
CA PRO A 307 -3.44 -12.79 -0.87
C PRO A 307 -4.79 -12.48 -1.52
N ALA A 308 -5.78 -13.37 -1.36
CA ALA A 308 -7.12 -13.25 -1.96
C ALA A 308 -7.97 -12.04 -1.49
N ARG A 309 -7.41 -11.17 -0.63
CA ARG A 309 -8.09 -10.12 0.14
C ARG A 309 -7.75 -8.69 -0.28
N LEU A 310 -7.04 -8.49 -1.40
CA LEU A 310 -6.56 -7.16 -1.80
C LEU A 310 -7.67 -6.14 -2.13
N ALA A 311 -8.91 -6.59 -2.41
CA ALA A 311 -10.01 -5.73 -2.87
C ALA A 311 -11.29 -5.79 -2.00
N SER A 312 -11.40 -6.69 -1.01
CA SER A 312 -12.70 -6.97 -0.34
C SER A 312 -13.08 -6.01 0.79
N ASP A 313 -12.13 -5.27 1.38
CA ASP A 313 -12.42 -4.44 2.57
C ASP A 313 -13.17 -3.14 2.26
N ALA A 314 -13.23 -2.69 1.00
CA ALA A 314 -13.86 -1.40 0.64
C ALA A 314 -15.40 -1.48 0.54
N THR A 315 -15.97 -2.68 0.37
CA THR A 315 -17.41 -2.88 0.12
C THR A 315 -18.20 -3.24 1.38
N ASP A 316 -17.57 -3.85 2.39
CA ASP A 316 -18.28 -4.34 3.58
C ASP A 316 -18.70 -3.21 4.55
N GLU A 317 -18.10 -2.01 4.47
CA GLU A 317 -18.46 -0.90 5.35
C GLU A 317 -19.73 -0.14 4.92
N LEU A 318 -20.26 -0.36 3.71
CA LEU A 318 -21.44 0.37 3.21
C LEU A 318 -22.80 -0.35 3.41
N GLU A 319 -22.82 -1.63 3.80
CA GLU A 319 -24.06 -2.41 3.97
C GLU A 319 -24.53 -2.58 5.42
N SER A 320 -24.03 -1.79 6.36
CA SER A 320 -24.59 -1.79 7.73
C SER A 320 -25.77 -0.82 7.88
N SER A 321 -26.99 -1.33 7.70
CA SER A 321 -28.20 -0.73 8.27
C SER A 321 -28.75 -1.59 9.41
N PRO A 322 -29.40 -1.01 10.44
CA PRO A 322 -29.51 -1.63 11.76
C PRO A 322 -30.77 -2.50 11.96
N ASP A 323 -30.54 -3.60 12.69
CA ASP A 323 -31.42 -4.39 13.58
C ASP A 323 -32.81 -4.89 13.14
N TYR A 324 -32.99 -6.22 13.23
CA TYR A 324 -33.93 -6.82 14.18
C TYR A 324 -33.56 -8.27 14.58
N ASP A 325 -33.78 -8.57 15.85
CA ASP A 325 -33.53 -9.81 16.62
C ASP A 325 -33.84 -11.15 15.92
N GLN A 326 -33.02 -12.20 16.19
CA GLN A 326 -33.40 -13.30 17.12
C GLN A 326 -32.36 -14.45 17.21
N VAL A 327 -31.91 -14.66 18.46
CA VAL A 327 -31.83 -15.93 19.24
C VAL A 327 -30.81 -17.04 18.85
N LYS A 328 -29.93 -17.29 19.84
CA LYS A 328 -28.97 -18.40 20.01
C LYS A 328 -29.64 -19.77 20.22
N THR A 329 -29.01 -20.86 19.74
CA THR A 329 -28.94 -22.15 20.47
C THR A 329 -27.76 -23.04 20.06
N SER A 330 -26.87 -23.29 21.04
CA SER A 330 -26.19 -24.53 21.48
C SER A 330 -25.51 -25.55 20.53
N ALA A 331 -24.30 -25.91 20.98
CA ALA A 331 -23.30 -26.88 20.51
C ALA A 331 -23.69 -28.38 20.48
N THR A 332 -23.04 -29.16 19.61
CA THR A 332 -22.08 -30.26 19.98
C THR A 332 -21.33 -30.81 18.73
N PRO A 333 -20.11 -31.40 18.88
CA PRO A 333 -19.20 -31.74 17.78
C PRO A 333 -19.19 -33.24 17.41
N SER A 334 -18.88 -33.57 16.15
CA SER A 334 -18.54 -34.94 15.70
C SER A 334 -17.84 -34.93 14.32
N PRO A 335 -17.12 -36.00 13.94
CA PRO A 335 -15.73 -35.92 13.49
C PRO A 335 -15.52 -35.90 11.97
N ALA A 336 -14.31 -35.46 11.58
CA ALA A 336 -13.82 -35.32 10.22
C ALA A 336 -13.77 -36.62 9.41
N PRO A 337 -13.94 -36.52 8.08
CA PRO A 337 -13.17 -37.30 7.13
C PRO A 337 -12.12 -36.42 6.44
N GLN A 338 -10.90 -36.96 6.36
CA GLN A 338 -9.81 -36.44 5.54
C GLN A 338 -10.26 -36.32 4.09
N ALA A 339 -10.21 -35.10 3.53
CA ALA A 339 -10.40 -34.84 2.12
C ALA A 339 -9.14 -34.18 1.56
N THR A 340 -8.57 -34.88 0.58
CA THR A 340 -7.52 -34.46 -0.33
C THR A 340 -7.77 -33.07 -0.89
N VAL A 341 -6.78 -32.18 -0.77
CA VAL A 341 -6.83 -30.77 -1.18
C VAL A 341 -6.52 -30.69 -2.69
N PRO A 342 -7.44 -30.20 -3.55
CA PRO A 342 -7.06 -29.71 -4.87
C PRO A 342 -6.43 -28.32 -4.73
N SER A 343 -5.44 -28.04 -5.59
CA SER A 343 -4.67 -26.80 -5.65
C SER A 343 -5.58 -25.57 -5.81
N ARG A 344 -5.68 -24.77 -4.74
CA ARG A 344 -6.41 -23.49 -4.75
C ARG A 344 -5.55 -22.41 -5.41
N LYS A 345 -5.84 -22.09 -6.68
CA LYS A 345 -5.49 -20.77 -7.26
C LYS A 345 -6.34 -19.70 -6.56
N SER A 346 -5.77 -18.51 -6.33
CA SER A 346 -6.39 -17.38 -5.63
C SER A 346 -7.79 -17.09 -6.18
N SER A 347 -8.81 -17.56 -5.46
CA SER A 347 -10.20 -17.40 -5.84
C SER A 347 -10.70 -16.04 -5.36
N GLY A 348 -10.37 -14.99 -6.11
CA GLY A 348 -11.18 -13.77 -6.11
C GLY A 348 -12.58 -14.08 -6.67
N LEU A 349 -13.54 -13.18 -6.43
CA LEU A 349 -14.96 -13.36 -6.80
C LEU A 349 -15.15 -13.84 -8.27
N MET A 350 -14.26 -13.40 -9.17
CA MET A 350 -14.23 -13.69 -10.61
C MET A 350 -13.78 -15.13 -10.95
N GLY A 351 -12.96 -15.77 -10.12
CA GLY A 351 -12.42 -17.12 -10.38
C GLY A 351 -13.46 -18.23 -10.27
N ARG A 352 -14.65 -17.92 -9.72
CA ARG A 352 -15.73 -18.90 -9.54
C ARG A 352 -16.43 -19.29 -10.83
N PHE A 353 -16.34 -18.47 -11.88
CA PHE A 353 -17.03 -18.74 -13.16
C PHE A 353 -16.18 -19.51 -14.18
N SER A 354 -14.84 -19.43 -14.10
CA SER A 354 -13.94 -20.23 -14.92
C SER A 354 -14.09 -21.75 -14.63
N LEU A 355 -14.34 -22.11 -13.36
CA LEU A 355 -14.56 -23.50 -12.96
C LEU A 355 -15.90 -24.09 -13.44
N LEU A 356 -16.85 -23.24 -13.87
CA LEU A 356 -18.20 -23.65 -14.26
C LEU A 356 -18.31 -23.93 -15.78
N LEU A 357 -17.30 -23.52 -16.56
CA LEU A 357 -17.28 -23.65 -18.02
C LEU A 357 -16.20 -24.63 -18.54
N SER A 358 -15.29 -25.14 -17.71
CA SER A 358 -14.36 -26.20 -18.12
C SER A 358 -15.03 -27.58 -18.04
N LEU A 359 -15.97 -27.83 -18.95
CA LEU A 359 -16.52 -29.15 -19.25
C LEU A 359 -15.73 -29.75 -20.42
N ASP A 360 -14.41 -29.86 -20.26
CA ASP A 360 -13.59 -30.72 -21.08
C ASP A 360 -12.66 -31.52 -20.17
N ALA A 361 -12.70 -32.83 -20.34
CA ALA A 361 -11.91 -33.79 -19.60
C ALA A 361 -10.43 -33.67 -20.03
N GLU A 362 -9.68 -32.78 -19.39
CA GLU A 362 -8.22 -32.78 -19.50
C GLU A 362 -7.58 -33.75 -18.50
N GLU A 363 -6.57 -34.46 -18.98
CA GLU A 363 -5.76 -35.43 -18.24
C GLU A 363 -5.24 -34.87 -16.90
N PRO A 364 -5.04 -35.72 -15.88
CA PRO A 364 -4.54 -35.25 -14.60
C PRO A 364 -3.14 -34.64 -14.77
N ALA A 365 -3.03 -33.34 -14.51
CA ALA A 365 -1.77 -32.61 -14.43
C ALA A 365 -0.77 -33.36 -13.52
N PRO A 366 0.53 -33.38 -13.85
CA PRO A 366 1.54 -34.03 -13.04
C PRO A 366 1.51 -33.49 -11.61
N GLN A 367 1.53 -34.38 -10.62
CA GLN A 367 1.58 -34.00 -9.22
C GLN A 367 2.87 -33.18 -8.96
N PRO A 368 2.78 -31.99 -8.34
CA PRO A 368 3.95 -31.18 -8.05
C PRO A 368 4.91 -31.94 -7.12
N SER A 369 6.20 -31.83 -7.39
CA SER A 369 7.24 -32.49 -6.59
C SER A 369 7.27 -31.95 -5.15
N GLU A 370 7.78 -32.74 -4.19
CA GLU A 370 7.89 -32.31 -2.78
C GLU A 370 8.77 -31.05 -2.64
N GLU A 371 9.77 -30.90 -3.52
CA GLU A 371 10.65 -29.73 -3.62
C GLU A 371 9.91 -28.48 -4.14
N GLU A 372 9.04 -28.63 -5.15
CA GLU A 372 8.18 -27.54 -5.65
C GLU A 372 7.22 -27.03 -4.59
N LEU A 373 6.65 -27.94 -3.79
CA LEU A 373 5.75 -27.57 -2.70
C LEU A 373 6.51 -26.80 -1.61
N ALA A 374 7.71 -27.24 -1.24
CA ALA A 374 8.55 -26.56 -0.26
C ALA A 374 9.05 -25.18 -0.75
N ALA A 375 9.42 -25.05 -2.03
CA ALA A 375 9.76 -23.76 -2.64
C ALA A 375 8.55 -22.81 -2.66
N ARG A 376 7.38 -23.31 -3.04
CA ARG A 376 6.12 -22.54 -3.04
C ARG A 376 5.75 -22.05 -1.65
N GLN A 377 5.92 -22.87 -0.61
CA GLN A 377 5.67 -22.48 0.78
C GLN A 377 6.63 -21.37 1.25
N ARG A 378 7.93 -21.48 0.93
CA ARG A 378 8.91 -20.43 1.23
C ARG A 378 8.58 -19.11 0.54
N THR A 379 8.20 -19.16 -0.72
CA THR A 379 7.77 -17.99 -1.48
C THR A 379 6.53 -17.33 -0.87
N LEU A 380 5.52 -18.12 -0.47
CA LEU A 380 4.34 -17.61 0.23
C LEU A 380 4.68 -16.94 1.57
N GLN A 381 5.61 -17.49 2.34
CA GLN A 381 6.08 -16.88 3.58
C GLN A 381 6.76 -15.53 3.31
N THR A 382 7.60 -15.44 2.28
CA THR A 382 8.20 -14.17 1.84
C THR A 382 7.13 -13.14 1.48
N ILE A 383 6.12 -13.52 0.72
CA ILE A 383 5.02 -12.62 0.32
C ILE A 383 4.20 -12.16 1.53
N GLN A 384 3.94 -13.05 2.50
CA GLN A 384 3.28 -12.68 3.75
C GLN A 384 4.07 -11.62 4.52
N ASN A 385 5.39 -11.74 4.59
CA ASN A 385 6.28 -10.76 5.22
C ASN A 385 6.31 -9.41 4.48
N CYS A 386 5.87 -9.35 3.23
CA CYS A 386 5.84 -8.12 2.44
C CYS A 386 4.63 -7.22 2.74
N HIS A 387 3.57 -7.74 3.38
CA HIS A 387 2.38 -6.96 3.74
C HIS A 387 1.82 -6.09 2.60
N ILE A 388 1.74 -6.64 1.38
CA ILE A 388 1.36 -5.91 0.15
C ILE A 388 -0.04 -5.29 0.28
N ASP A 389 -0.94 -5.94 1.02
CA ASP A 389 -2.29 -5.46 1.33
C ASP A 389 -2.30 -4.14 2.11
N SER A 390 -1.32 -3.94 2.99
CA SER A 390 -1.23 -2.72 3.80
C SER A 390 -0.97 -1.48 2.93
N ILE A 391 -0.20 -1.61 1.84
CA ILE A 391 0.09 -0.50 0.91
C ILE A 391 -1.20 0.11 0.34
N PHE A 392 -2.16 -0.73 -0.05
CA PHE A 392 -3.41 -0.29 -0.66
C PHE A 392 -4.46 0.11 0.38
N ALA A 393 -4.52 -0.59 1.52
CA ALA A 393 -5.40 -0.24 2.63
C ALA A 393 -5.02 1.11 3.29
N GLU A 394 -3.72 1.38 3.42
CA GLU A 394 -3.19 2.64 3.96
C GLU A 394 -3.10 3.75 2.91
N SER A 395 -3.53 3.50 1.67
CA SER A 395 -3.54 4.51 0.59
C SER A 395 -4.30 5.79 0.98
N LYS A 396 -5.27 5.69 1.89
CA LYS A 396 -6.01 6.83 2.46
C LYS A 396 -5.16 7.81 3.26
N PHE A 397 -3.97 7.39 3.71
CA PHE A 397 -3.05 8.24 4.47
C PHE A 397 -1.98 8.87 3.59
N LEU A 398 -1.78 8.37 2.37
CA LEU A 398 -0.75 8.86 1.46
C LEU A 398 -0.87 10.36 1.16
N GLN A 399 0.27 11.03 1.10
CA GLN A 399 0.36 12.40 0.58
C GLN A 399 -0.07 12.48 -0.88
N ALA A 400 -0.63 13.64 -1.25
CA ALA A 400 -1.23 13.84 -2.57
C ALA A 400 -0.30 13.57 -3.75
N GLU A 401 0.97 13.97 -3.63
CA GLU A 401 1.93 13.74 -4.70
C GLU A 401 2.27 12.25 -4.86
N SER A 402 2.52 11.52 -3.76
CA SER A 402 2.81 10.08 -3.82
C SER A 402 1.61 9.30 -4.38
N LEU A 403 0.39 9.59 -3.88
CA LEU A 403 -0.81 8.93 -4.35
C LEU A 403 -1.06 9.18 -5.85
N SER A 404 -0.83 10.42 -6.32
CA SER A 404 -0.93 10.74 -7.74
C SER A 404 0.03 9.90 -8.60
N GLN A 405 1.26 9.67 -8.14
CA GLN A 405 2.23 8.84 -8.85
C GLN A 405 1.85 7.35 -8.83
N LEU A 406 1.35 6.83 -7.69
CA LEU A 406 0.83 5.47 -7.60
C LEU A 406 -0.32 5.24 -8.59
N VAL A 407 -1.30 6.15 -8.61
CA VAL A 407 -2.43 6.07 -9.55
C VAL A 407 -1.94 6.13 -10.99
N ARG A 408 -1.01 7.04 -11.33
CA ARG A 408 -0.41 7.10 -12.67
C ARG A 408 0.28 5.80 -13.06
N ALA A 409 1.02 5.18 -12.14
CA ALA A 409 1.67 3.89 -12.39
C ALA A 409 0.65 2.80 -12.72
N LEU A 410 -0.45 2.72 -11.96
CA LEU A 410 -1.57 1.81 -12.22
C LEU A 410 -2.24 2.06 -13.58
N VAL A 411 -2.47 3.33 -13.95
CA VAL A 411 -3.02 3.68 -15.28
C VAL A 411 -2.10 3.21 -16.39
N VAL A 412 -0.79 3.42 -16.25
CA VAL A 412 0.20 3.00 -17.25
C VAL A 412 0.25 1.49 -17.37
N ALA A 413 0.15 0.76 -16.26
CA ALA A 413 0.09 -0.70 -16.25
C ALA A 413 -1.17 -1.23 -16.95
N ALA A 414 -2.34 -0.64 -16.66
CA ALA A 414 -3.62 -1.00 -17.28
C ALA A 414 -3.66 -0.70 -18.79
N ARG A 415 -2.84 0.24 -19.29
CA ARG A 415 -2.79 0.66 -20.71
C ARG A 415 -1.82 -0.14 -21.58
N ARG A 416 -1.10 -1.14 -21.04
CA ARG A 416 -0.14 -1.91 -21.85
C ARG A 416 -0.90 -2.59 -23.00
N PRO A 417 -0.53 -2.32 -24.28
CA PRO A 417 -1.32 -2.77 -25.42
C PRO A 417 -1.24 -4.29 -25.58
N LEU A 418 -2.41 -4.92 -25.80
CA LEU A 418 -2.57 -6.30 -26.26
C LEU A 418 -1.75 -6.51 -27.55
N LYS A 419 -0.49 -6.93 -27.41
CA LYS A 419 0.40 -7.19 -28.55
C LYS A 419 0.77 -8.67 -28.57
N GLY A 420 -0.03 -9.43 -29.31
CA GLY A 420 0.36 -10.71 -29.91
C GLY A 420 0.44 -11.92 -28.96
N ASN A 421 -0.29 -12.97 -29.33
CA ASN A 421 -0.30 -14.35 -28.81
C ASN A 421 -0.65 -14.62 -27.33
N ASN A 422 -0.56 -13.67 -26.39
CA ASN A 422 -0.97 -13.85 -24.98
C ASN A 422 -2.16 -12.94 -24.59
N SER A 423 -3.23 -12.91 -25.39
CA SER A 423 -4.35 -11.96 -25.20
C SER A 423 -5.09 -12.09 -23.86
N LEU A 424 -5.12 -13.29 -23.26
CA LEU A 424 -5.89 -13.54 -22.03
C LEU A 424 -5.16 -13.05 -20.76
N GLU A 425 -3.83 -13.18 -20.69
CA GLU A 425 -3.03 -12.80 -19.51
C GLU A 425 -2.91 -11.27 -19.35
N ASP A 426 -2.90 -10.55 -20.48
CA ASP A 426 -2.88 -9.09 -20.49
C ASP A 426 -4.24 -8.50 -20.08
N GLU A 427 -5.36 -9.21 -20.36
CA GLU A 427 -6.69 -8.86 -19.86
C GLU A 427 -6.78 -9.02 -18.34
N ASP A 428 -6.33 -10.15 -17.77
CA ASP A 428 -6.33 -10.40 -16.32
C ASP A 428 -5.47 -9.38 -15.54
N THR A 429 -4.34 -8.97 -16.12
CA THR A 429 -3.46 -7.95 -15.54
C THR A 429 -4.16 -6.59 -15.50
N ALA A 430 -4.86 -6.24 -16.59
CA ALA A 430 -5.56 -4.97 -16.68
C ALA A 430 -6.77 -4.93 -15.74
N VAL A 431 -7.57 -6.00 -15.67
CA VAL A 431 -8.69 -6.14 -14.73
C VAL A 431 -8.22 -5.93 -13.28
N PHE A 432 -7.13 -6.57 -12.88
CA PHE A 432 -6.58 -6.40 -11.53
C PHE A 432 -6.09 -4.97 -11.25
N CYS A 433 -5.42 -4.33 -12.22
CA CYS A 433 -5.05 -2.92 -12.08
C CYS A 433 -6.28 -2.01 -11.90
N LEU A 434 -7.38 -2.34 -12.59
CA LEU A 434 -8.65 -1.61 -12.48
C LEU A 434 -9.32 -1.83 -11.12
N GLU A 435 -9.35 -3.06 -10.61
CA GLU A 435 -9.84 -3.37 -9.25
C GLU A 435 -9.09 -2.57 -8.18
N LEU A 436 -7.75 -2.54 -8.26
CA LEU A 436 -6.92 -1.75 -7.34
C LEU A 436 -7.19 -0.25 -7.46
N LEU A 437 -7.36 0.26 -8.69
CA LEU A 437 -7.71 1.66 -8.92
C LEU A 437 -9.05 2.03 -8.31
N ILE A 438 -10.06 1.16 -8.41
CA ILE A 438 -11.37 1.34 -7.79
C ILE A 438 -11.21 1.36 -6.27
N ALA A 439 -10.55 0.36 -5.69
CA ALA A 439 -10.33 0.27 -4.25
C ALA A 439 -9.60 1.50 -3.68
N ILE A 440 -8.52 1.95 -4.33
CA ILE A 440 -7.79 3.17 -3.94
C ILE A 440 -8.69 4.40 -4.03
N THR A 441 -9.52 4.49 -5.08
CA THR A 441 -10.43 5.63 -5.28
C THR A 441 -11.51 5.67 -4.20
N LEU A 442 -12.10 4.53 -3.86
CA LEU A 442 -13.09 4.40 -2.78
C LEU A 442 -12.49 4.77 -1.42
N ASN A 443 -11.30 4.26 -1.11
CA ASN A 443 -10.57 4.55 0.12
C ASN A 443 -10.17 6.04 0.25
N ASN A 444 -10.10 6.78 -0.86
CA ASN A 444 -9.74 8.20 -0.91
C ASN A 444 -10.92 9.11 -1.27
N ARG A 445 -12.18 8.64 -1.14
CA ARG A 445 -13.39 9.39 -1.52
C ARG A 445 -13.45 10.81 -0.95
N ASP A 446 -12.97 11.01 0.28
CA ASP A 446 -13.00 12.29 1.00
C ASP A 446 -11.91 13.27 0.53
N ARG A 447 -10.89 12.78 -0.18
CA ARG A 447 -9.75 13.57 -0.71
C ARG A 447 -9.84 13.80 -2.24
N SER A 448 -10.94 13.37 -2.86
CA SER A 448 -11.20 13.36 -4.31
C SER A 448 -11.00 14.70 -5.05
N CYS A 449 -11.01 15.82 -4.32
CA CYS A 449 -10.74 17.17 -4.83
C CYS A 449 -9.40 17.31 -5.56
N PHE A 450 -8.34 16.63 -5.11
CA PHE A 450 -6.98 16.78 -5.66
C PHE A 450 -6.67 15.88 -6.87
N TYR A 451 -7.45 14.81 -7.09
CA TYR A 451 -7.06 13.73 -8.02
C TYR A 451 -7.87 13.71 -9.31
N GLY A 452 -8.84 14.63 -9.47
CA GLY A 452 -9.73 14.72 -10.63
C GLY A 452 -8.99 14.47 -11.94
N LYS A 453 -7.92 15.21 -12.26
CA LYS A 453 -7.19 15.04 -13.54
C LYS A 453 -6.56 13.67 -13.76
N THR A 454 -5.97 13.05 -12.73
CA THR A 454 -5.36 11.71 -12.85
C THR A 454 -6.45 10.64 -12.95
N PHE A 455 -7.52 10.82 -12.18
CA PHE A 455 -8.73 10.01 -12.20
C PHE A 455 -9.40 10.02 -13.60
N MET A 456 -9.40 11.17 -14.29
CA MET A 456 -9.97 11.36 -15.63
C MET A 456 -9.21 10.62 -16.74
N SER A 457 -7.95 10.21 -16.47
CA SER A 457 -7.19 9.38 -17.41
C SER A 457 -7.57 7.89 -17.37
N ILE A 458 -8.32 7.46 -16.35
CA ILE A 458 -8.67 6.05 -16.11
C ILE A 458 -9.99 5.66 -16.80
N LEU A 459 -10.97 6.57 -16.80
CA LEU A 459 -12.33 6.34 -17.33
C LEU A 459 -12.36 5.83 -18.78
N PRO A 460 -11.60 6.40 -19.74
CA PRO A 460 -11.58 5.88 -21.11
C PRO A 460 -10.93 4.49 -21.23
N VAL A 461 -10.00 4.14 -20.34
CA VAL A 461 -9.32 2.84 -20.34
C VAL A 461 -10.23 1.75 -19.82
N LEU A 462 -10.90 2.00 -18.69
CA LEU A 462 -11.96 1.16 -18.11
C LEU A 462 -13.03 0.84 -19.16
N PHE A 463 -13.50 1.87 -19.87
CA PHE A 463 -14.60 1.72 -20.83
C PHE A 463 -14.18 0.99 -22.11
N ASN A 464 -12.99 1.27 -22.66
CA ASN A 464 -12.50 0.58 -23.85
C ASN A 464 -12.27 -0.92 -23.62
N GLN A 465 -11.83 -1.32 -22.42
CA GLN A 465 -11.66 -2.74 -22.10
C GLN A 465 -12.98 -3.46 -21.84
N LEU A 466 -13.96 -2.81 -21.19
CA LEU A 466 -15.30 -3.37 -21.01
C LEU A 466 -16.02 -3.57 -22.36
N ASN A 467 -15.86 -2.64 -23.32
CA ASN A 467 -16.42 -2.80 -24.67
C ASN A 467 -15.72 -3.90 -25.48
N ALA A 468 -14.39 -4.03 -25.38
CA ALA A 468 -13.65 -5.11 -26.04
C ALA A 468 -14.07 -6.49 -25.48
N SER A 469 -14.33 -6.58 -24.17
CA SER A 469 -14.84 -7.79 -23.53
C SER A 469 -16.30 -8.13 -23.87
N GLY A 470 -17.05 -7.20 -24.49
CA GLY A 470 -18.42 -7.43 -24.95
C GLY A 470 -18.53 -8.16 -26.30
N GLU A 471 -17.46 -8.15 -27.11
CA GLU A 471 -17.38 -8.92 -28.36
C GLU A 471 -16.97 -10.38 -28.13
N SER A 472 -16.34 -10.68 -26.99
CA SER A 472 -16.07 -12.04 -26.52
C SER A 472 -17.15 -12.44 -25.52
N LYS A 473 -17.70 -13.66 -25.60
CA LYS A 473 -18.77 -14.16 -24.71
C LYS A 473 -18.32 -14.24 -23.24
N CYS A 474 -18.24 -13.12 -22.53
CA CYS A 474 -18.05 -13.06 -21.09
C CYS A 474 -19.40 -12.84 -20.36
N ASN A 475 -19.55 -13.53 -19.22
CA ASN A 475 -20.81 -13.69 -18.50
C ASN A 475 -21.40 -12.36 -17.99
N ALA A 476 -22.71 -12.21 -18.12
CA ALA A 476 -23.47 -11.01 -17.77
C ALA A 476 -23.29 -10.55 -16.30
N ASP A 477 -23.00 -11.46 -15.38
CA ASP A 477 -22.81 -11.15 -13.95
C ASP A 477 -21.49 -10.39 -13.69
N GLN A 478 -20.44 -10.71 -14.45
CA GLN A 478 -19.11 -10.07 -14.38
C GLN A 478 -19.15 -8.62 -14.85
N ILE A 479 -20.00 -8.38 -15.87
CA ILE A 479 -20.27 -7.07 -16.44
C ILE A 479 -21.15 -6.25 -15.48
N SER A 480 -22.10 -6.87 -14.76
CA SER A 480 -22.98 -6.17 -13.83
C SER A 480 -22.25 -5.52 -12.65
N TYR A 481 -21.32 -6.23 -12.00
CA TYR A 481 -20.56 -5.68 -10.85
C TYR A 481 -19.60 -4.56 -11.26
N GLY A 482 -18.83 -4.75 -12.34
CA GLY A 482 -17.93 -3.70 -12.85
C GLY A 482 -18.69 -2.47 -13.36
N LEU A 483 -19.91 -2.63 -13.86
CA LEU A 483 -20.75 -1.51 -14.28
C LEU A 483 -21.42 -0.79 -13.09
N GLU A 484 -21.80 -1.50 -12.02
CA GLU A 484 -22.32 -0.89 -10.78
C GLU A 484 -21.28 0.04 -10.11
N ASP A 485 -20.03 -0.41 -10.02
CA ASP A 485 -18.92 0.41 -9.52
C ASP A 485 -18.63 1.61 -10.42
N ASN A 486 -18.71 1.45 -11.75
CA ASN A 486 -18.57 2.56 -12.70
C ASN A 486 -19.71 3.58 -12.62
N HIS A 487 -20.93 3.17 -12.27
CA HIS A 487 -22.05 4.09 -12.01
C HIS A 487 -21.78 4.94 -10.76
N ILE A 488 -21.28 4.34 -9.68
CA ILE A 488 -20.84 5.08 -8.48
C ILE A 488 -19.76 6.10 -8.88
N LEU A 489 -18.89 5.72 -9.79
CA LEU A 489 -17.77 6.53 -10.20
C LEU A 489 -18.14 7.73 -11.09
N LEU A 490 -18.92 7.51 -12.16
CA LEU A 490 -19.46 8.59 -13.00
C LEU A 490 -20.37 9.52 -12.21
N SER A 491 -21.16 8.99 -11.27
CA SER A 491 -22.01 9.80 -10.40
C SER A 491 -21.21 10.70 -9.44
N ILE A 492 -20.08 10.23 -8.92
CA ILE A 492 -19.16 11.06 -8.13
C ILE A 492 -18.62 12.22 -8.99
N THR A 493 -18.24 11.96 -10.24
CA THR A 493 -17.71 13.04 -11.12
C THR A 493 -18.72 14.15 -11.40
N ALA A 494 -20.02 13.81 -11.50
CA ALA A 494 -21.07 14.78 -11.78
C ALA A 494 -21.14 15.91 -10.75
N ARG A 495 -20.83 15.61 -9.47
CA ARG A 495 -20.88 16.55 -8.35
C ARG A 495 -19.56 17.29 -8.12
N HIS A 496 -18.55 17.06 -8.94
CA HIS A 496 -17.18 17.53 -8.69
C HIS A 496 -16.74 18.66 -9.65
N PRO A 497 -16.34 19.86 -9.16
CA PRO A 497 -16.07 21.03 -10.01
C PRO A 497 -15.05 20.81 -11.12
N GLU A 498 -13.94 20.16 -10.79
CA GLU A 498 -12.85 19.93 -11.74
C GLU A 498 -13.02 18.66 -12.57
N ALA A 499 -13.89 17.74 -12.15
CA ALA A 499 -14.05 16.43 -12.79
C ALA A 499 -15.36 16.29 -13.60
N SER A 500 -16.34 17.14 -13.34
CA SER A 500 -17.65 17.11 -13.99
C SER A 500 -17.57 17.37 -15.50
N GLU A 501 -16.60 18.15 -15.99
CA GLU A 501 -16.49 18.39 -17.43
C GLU A 501 -16.09 17.13 -18.22
N SER A 502 -14.98 16.47 -17.87
CA SER A 502 -14.55 15.28 -18.62
C SER A 502 -15.33 14.02 -18.24
N GLY A 503 -15.88 13.93 -17.02
CA GLY A 503 -16.89 12.92 -16.71
C GLY A 503 -18.10 13.04 -17.63
N PHE A 504 -18.54 14.26 -17.93
CA PHE A 504 -19.60 14.52 -18.89
C PHE A 504 -19.17 14.24 -20.34
N GLU A 505 -17.96 14.60 -20.77
CA GLU A 505 -17.45 14.24 -22.10
C GLU A 505 -17.40 12.72 -22.30
N THR A 506 -16.98 11.97 -21.29
CA THR A 506 -16.96 10.51 -21.30
C THR A 506 -18.38 9.97 -21.45
N LEU A 507 -19.31 10.43 -20.60
CA LEU A 507 -20.72 10.05 -20.71
C LEU A 507 -21.31 10.41 -22.08
N SER A 508 -20.98 11.59 -22.60
CA SER A 508 -21.40 12.03 -23.93
C SER A 508 -20.86 11.10 -25.00
N TYR A 509 -19.58 10.71 -24.95
CA TYR A 509 -19.01 9.76 -25.90
C TYR A 509 -19.73 8.41 -25.86
N ILE A 510 -20.04 7.90 -24.67
CA ILE A 510 -20.74 6.62 -24.48
C ILE A 510 -22.16 6.66 -25.07
N MET A 511 -22.91 7.71 -24.77
CA MET A 511 -24.33 7.80 -25.13
C MET A 511 -24.58 8.43 -26.50
N SER A 512 -23.59 9.11 -27.09
CA SER A 512 -23.72 9.72 -28.41
C SER A 512 -23.94 8.65 -29.47
N GLU A 513 -24.98 8.83 -30.29
CA GLU A 513 -25.34 7.94 -31.40
C GLU A 513 -25.70 6.49 -30.99
N GLY A 514 -25.66 6.16 -29.69
CA GLY A 514 -26.08 4.87 -29.14
C GLY A 514 -25.17 3.68 -29.48
N ALA A 515 -24.03 3.90 -30.14
CA ALA A 515 -23.14 2.83 -30.62
C ALA A 515 -22.48 2.03 -29.49
N HIS A 516 -22.29 2.64 -28.32
CA HIS A 516 -21.67 2.01 -27.14
C HIS A 516 -22.68 1.65 -26.05
N LEU A 517 -23.98 1.83 -26.31
CA LEU A 517 -25.05 1.39 -25.42
C LEU A 517 -25.39 -0.07 -25.68
N SER A 518 -25.64 -0.80 -24.61
CA SER A 518 -26.12 -2.19 -24.62
C SER A 518 -27.18 -2.37 -23.54
N PRO A 519 -28.03 -3.42 -23.62
CA PRO A 519 -28.99 -3.74 -22.57
C PRO A 519 -28.35 -3.84 -21.17
N ALA A 520 -27.09 -4.27 -21.07
CA ALA A 520 -26.38 -4.42 -19.80
C ALA A 520 -25.96 -3.08 -19.16
N ASN A 521 -25.62 -2.06 -19.95
CA ASN A 521 -25.11 -0.78 -19.44
C ASN A 521 -26.14 0.37 -19.48
N TYR A 522 -27.32 0.14 -20.08
CA TYR A 522 -28.31 1.16 -20.37
C TYR A 522 -28.79 1.92 -19.12
N VAL A 523 -29.30 1.20 -18.12
CA VAL A 523 -29.88 1.80 -16.90
C VAL A 523 -28.84 2.63 -16.14
N LEU A 524 -27.60 2.18 -16.14
CA LEU A 524 -26.48 2.84 -15.46
C LEU A 524 -26.07 4.13 -16.17
N CYS A 525 -26.01 4.12 -17.51
CA CYS A 525 -25.77 5.33 -18.30
C CYS A 525 -26.89 6.36 -18.11
N VAL A 526 -28.16 5.92 -18.11
CA VAL A 526 -29.31 6.80 -17.86
C VAL A 526 -29.25 7.41 -16.45
N ASN A 527 -28.89 6.62 -15.45
CA ASN A 527 -28.73 7.12 -14.08
C ASN A 527 -27.56 8.11 -13.94
N ALA A 528 -26.42 7.83 -14.57
CA ALA A 528 -25.28 8.75 -14.59
C ALA A 528 -25.66 10.07 -15.28
N ALA A 529 -26.31 10.01 -16.43
CA ALA A 529 -26.81 11.19 -17.14
C ALA A 529 -27.81 12.00 -16.32
N ARG A 530 -28.69 11.34 -15.55
CA ARG A 530 -29.57 12.02 -14.60
C ARG A 530 -28.77 12.80 -13.55
N GLN A 531 -27.69 12.23 -13.00
CA GLN A 531 -26.88 12.93 -12.01
C GLN A 531 -26.17 14.17 -12.58
N PHE A 532 -25.72 14.11 -13.84
CA PHE A 532 -25.20 15.29 -14.54
C PHE A 532 -26.28 16.33 -14.83
N ALA A 533 -27.51 15.89 -15.11
CA ALA A 533 -28.65 16.78 -15.27
C ALA A 533 -29.00 17.50 -13.96
N GLU A 534 -29.05 16.78 -12.83
CA GLU A 534 -29.36 17.31 -11.49
C GLU A 534 -28.19 18.12 -10.87
N SER A 535 -26.97 17.95 -11.38
CA SER A 535 -25.80 18.60 -10.81
C SER A 535 -25.85 20.12 -10.95
N ARG A 536 -25.50 20.80 -9.85
CA ARG A 536 -25.27 22.26 -9.81
C ARG A 536 -23.85 22.64 -10.23
N VAL A 537 -23.01 21.64 -10.47
CA VAL A 537 -21.59 21.79 -10.79
C VAL A 537 -21.43 21.73 -12.30
N GLY A 538 -21.57 22.89 -12.94
CA GLY A 538 -21.53 23.05 -14.40
C GLY A 538 -22.51 24.13 -14.89
N HIS A 539 -22.39 24.49 -16.18
CA HIS A 539 -23.36 25.36 -16.82
C HIS A 539 -24.68 24.62 -17.09
N VAL A 540 -25.78 25.37 -17.13
CA VAL A 540 -27.11 24.85 -17.47
C VAL A 540 -27.11 24.06 -18.78
N ASP A 541 -26.31 24.49 -19.75
CA ASP A 541 -26.09 23.79 -21.03
C ASP A 541 -25.67 22.33 -20.87
N ARG A 542 -24.85 22.00 -19.86
CA ARG A 542 -24.43 20.62 -19.60
C ARG A 542 -25.60 19.77 -19.12
N SER A 543 -26.39 20.31 -18.19
CA SER A 543 -27.58 19.62 -17.68
C SER A 543 -28.60 19.38 -18.81
N VAL A 544 -28.79 20.36 -19.69
CA VAL A 544 -29.64 20.26 -20.89
C VAL A 544 -29.11 19.20 -21.86
N LYS A 545 -27.81 19.20 -22.19
CA LYS A 545 -27.21 18.17 -23.05
C LYS A 545 -27.30 16.78 -22.44
N SER A 546 -27.17 16.64 -21.12
CA SER A 546 -27.33 15.37 -20.42
C SER A 546 -28.75 14.83 -20.56
N LEU A 547 -29.75 15.71 -20.42
CA LEU A 547 -31.16 15.40 -20.67
C LEU A 547 -31.39 14.97 -22.13
N ASP A 548 -30.73 15.61 -23.10
CA ASP A 548 -30.81 15.22 -24.52
C ASP A 548 -30.22 13.82 -24.76
N LEU A 549 -29.11 13.46 -24.12
CA LEU A 549 -28.53 12.11 -24.19
C LEU A 549 -29.49 11.07 -23.60
N MET A 550 -30.08 11.33 -22.43
CA MET A 550 -31.09 10.46 -21.82
C MET A 550 -32.25 10.23 -22.78
N ALA A 551 -32.86 11.30 -23.29
CA ALA A 551 -34.04 11.19 -24.13
C ALA A 551 -33.71 10.63 -25.53
N GLY A 552 -32.50 10.86 -26.05
CA GLY A 552 -32.03 10.28 -27.31
C GLY A 552 -31.85 8.75 -27.23
N SER A 553 -31.50 8.24 -26.05
CA SER A 553 -31.32 6.79 -25.83
C SER A 553 -32.58 5.94 -26.04
N VAL A 554 -33.77 6.57 -26.11
CA VAL A 554 -35.03 5.87 -26.44
C VAL A 554 -34.98 5.20 -27.82
N VAL A 555 -34.19 5.74 -28.75
CA VAL A 555 -34.00 5.15 -30.09
C VAL A 555 -33.38 3.76 -29.98
N CYS A 556 -32.40 3.57 -29.08
CA CYS A 556 -31.79 2.26 -28.83
C CYS A 556 -32.82 1.24 -28.34
N LEU A 557 -33.72 1.63 -27.43
CA LEU A 557 -34.78 0.76 -26.92
C LEU A 557 -35.72 0.30 -28.04
N VAL A 558 -36.12 1.21 -28.93
CA VAL A 558 -36.97 0.90 -30.08
C VAL A 558 -36.26 -0.06 -31.04
N THR A 559 -34.99 0.20 -31.36
CA THR A 559 -34.17 -0.66 -32.22
C THR A 559 -34.01 -2.07 -31.64
N TRP A 560 -33.68 -2.20 -30.36
CA TRP A 560 -33.54 -3.51 -29.70
C TRP A 560 -34.88 -4.24 -29.61
N PHE A 561 -35.99 -3.53 -29.36
CA PHE A 561 -37.31 -4.14 -29.34
C PHE A 561 -37.71 -4.73 -30.70
N HIS A 562 -37.35 -4.08 -31.81
CA HIS A 562 -37.56 -4.63 -33.15
C HIS A 562 -36.65 -5.84 -33.43
N GLN A 563 -35.37 -5.77 -33.07
CA GLN A 563 -34.41 -6.86 -33.28
C GLN A 563 -34.79 -8.14 -32.50
N THR A 564 -35.28 -8.00 -31.26
CA THR A 564 -35.74 -9.15 -30.46
C THR A 564 -36.91 -9.91 -31.08
N LYS A 565 -37.76 -9.21 -31.84
CA LYS A 565 -38.87 -9.81 -32.58
C LYS A 565 -38.42 -10.62 -33.79
N GLU A 566 -37.24 -10.33 -34.34
CA GLU A 566 -36.70 -10.98 -35.54
C GLU A 566 -35.72 -12.14 -35.22
N ALA A 567 -35.10 -12.16 -34.04
CA ALA A 567 -33.86 -12.94 -33.80
C ALA A 567 -33.90 -14.09 -32.78
N ALA A 568 -35.02 -14.40 -32.09
CA ALA A 568 -34.98 -15.40 -30.99
C ALA A 568 -36.22 -16.33 -30.89
N GLY A 569 -36.01 -17.51 -30.31
CA GLY A 569 -37.10 -18.44 -29.93
C GLY A 569 -38.06 -17.82 -28.91
N GLU A 570 -39.30 -18.32 -28.86
CA GLU A 570 -40.45 -17.68 -28.19
C GLU A 570 -40.16 -17.22 -26.74
N GLU A 571 -39.41 -17.98 -25.95
CA GLU A 571 -39.20 -17.70 -24.53
C GLU A 571 -38.13 -16.62 -24.26
N ALA A 572 -36.99 -16.66 -24.97
CA ALA A 572 -35.92 -15.66 -24.82
C ALA A 572 -36.31 -14.29 -25.38
N ALA A 573 -37.11 -14.28 -26.46
CA ALA A 573 -37.67 -13.05 -27.03
C ALA A 573 -38.62 -12.35 -26.05
N VAL A 574 -39.46 -13.12 -25.33
CA VAL A 574 -40.39 -12.59 -24.32
C VAL A 574 -39.62 -11.95 -23.17
N LYS A 575 -38.60 -12.63 -22.61
CA LYS A 575 -37.79 -12.07 -21.51
C LYS A 575 -37.09 -10.76 -21.90
N MET A 576 -36.42 -10.73 -23.05
CA MET A 576 -35.73 -9.52 -23.51
C MET A 576 -36.70 -8.36 -23.78
N SER A 577 -37.91 -8.66 -24.27
CA SER A 577 -38.94 -7.64 -24.46
C SER A 577 -39.43 -7.04 -23.13
N GLN A 578 -39.50 -7.84 -22.06
CA GLN A 578 -39.82 -7.37 -20.72
C GLN A 578 -38.69 -6.50 -20.15
N ASP A 579 -37.43 -6.91 -20.32
CA ASP A 579 -36.26 -6.16 -19.86
C ASP A 579 -36.20 -4.76 -20.54
N ILE A 580 -36.50 -4.69 -21.84
CA ILE A 580 -36.57 -3.41 -22.58
C ILE A 580 -37.70 -2.51 -22.07
N LEU A 581 -38.86 -3.08 -21.73
CA LEU A 581 -39.97 -2.34 -21.15
C LEU A 581 -39.64 -1.80 -19.75
N GLU A 582 -38.90 -2.56 -18.94
CA GLU A 582 -38.38 -2.08 -17.66
C GLU A 582 -37.37 -0.94 -17.87
N MET A 583 -36.45 -1.08 -18.83
CA MET A 583 -35.49 -0.02 -19.17
C MET A 583 -36.18 1.29 -19.58
N TRP A 584 -37.25 1.19 -20.38
CA TRP A 584 -38.10 2.35 -20.72
C TRP A 584 -38.71 2.99 -19.48
N MET A 585 -39.25 2.18 -18.56
CA MET A 585 -39.83 2.67 -17.29
C MET A 585 -38.78 3.40 -16.45
N ARG A 586 -37.54 2.87 -16.35
CA ARG A 586 -36.44 3.52 -15.64
C ARG A 586 -36.02 4.84 -16.27
N LEU A 587 -36.04 4.94 -17.61
CA LEU A 587 -35.76 6.19 -18.33
C LEU A 587 -36.77 7.28 -17.98
N ILE A 588 -38.07 7.00 -18.09
CA ILE A 588 -39.12 8.01 -17.84
C ILE A 588 -39.17 8.43 -16.36
N GLN A 589 -38.95 7.49 -15.43
CA GLN A 589 -38.82 7.81 -14.00
C GLN A 589 -37.59 8.70 -13.74
N SER A 590 -36.48 8.44 -14.44
CA SER A 590 -35.26 9.25 -14.32
C SER A 590 -35.47 10.67 -14.82
N LEU A 591 -36.13 10.85 -15.96
CA LEU A 591 -36.48 12.18 -16.50
C LEU A 591 -37.45 12.93 -15.58
N ARG A 592 -38.44 12.24 -15.01
CA ARG A 592 -39.41 12.83 -14.07
C ARG A 592 -38.75 13.42 -12.84
N LYS A 593 -37.71 12.77 -12.29
CA LYS A 593 -36.96 13.33 -11.14
C LYS A 593 -36.31 14.68 -11.46
N VAL A 594 -35.93 14.93 -12.71
CA VAL A 594 -35.36 16.21 -13.14
C VAL A 594 -36.45 17.25 -13.48
N CYS A 595 -37.69 16.81 -13.72
CA CYS A 595 -38.83 17.71 -13.99
C CYS A 595 -39.25 18.57 -12.77
N VAL A 596 -38.60 18.39 -11.62
CA VAL A 596 -38.77 19.21 -10.42
C VAL A 596 -37.50 20.01 -10.05
N ASP A 597 -36.55 20.16 -10.99
CA ASP A 597 -35.34 20.95 -10.77
C ASP A 597 -35.67 22.43 -10.50
N HIS A 598 -34.84 23.08 -9.68
CA HIS A 598 -35.04 24.48 -9.30
C HIS A 598 -34.81 25.43 -10.49
N ARG A 599 -33.94 25.04 -11.43
CA ARG A 599 -33.58 25.83 -12.61
C ARG A 599 -34.66 25.67 -13.67
N GLU A 600 -35.29 26.79 -14.04
CA GLU A 600 -36.39 26.83 -15.02
C GLU A 600 -36.05 26.15 -16.35
N GLU A 601 -34.88 26.46 -16.91
CA GLU A 601 -34.45 25.95 -18.21
C GLU A 601 -34.32 24.42 -18.20
N VAL A 602 -33.66 23.86 -17.17
CA VAL A 602 -33.48 22.41 -17.01
C VAL A 602 -34.82 21.72 -16.79
N ARG A 603 -35.66 22.30 -15.91
CA ARG A 603 -36.98 21.77 -15.56
C ARG A 603 -37.91 21.71 -16.78
N ASN A 604 -38.05 22.82 -17.49
CA ASN A 604 -38.92 22.90 -18.67
C ASN A 604 -38.42 22.00 -19.80
N HIS A 605 -37.11 21.93 -20.03
CA HIS A 605 -36.52 21.03 -21.01
C HIS A 605 -36.78 19.55 -20.65
N ALA A 606 -36.61 19.18 -19.38
CA ALA A 606 -36.91 17.83 -18.90
C ALA A 606 -38.38 17.43 -19.13
N ILE A 607 -39.34 18.32 -18.90
CA ILE A 607 -40.78 18.06 -19.14
C ILE A 607 -41.05 17.82 -20.63
N VAL A 608 -40.44 18.62 -21.52
CA VAL A 608 -40.57 18.45 -22.98
C VAL A 608 -39.96 17.12 -23.43
N LEU A 609 -38.79 16.76 -22.91
CA LEU A 609 -38.14 15.49 -23.24
C LEU A 609 -38.86 14.28 -22.66
N LEU A 610 -39.45 14.39 -21.48
CA LEU A 610 -40.34 13.38 -20.92
C LEU A 610 -41.51 13.12 -21.86
N GLN A 611 -42.16 14.19 -22.36
CA GLN A 611 -43.20 14.06 -23.38
C GLN A 611 -42.68 13.33 -24.63
N ARG A 612 -41.48 13.71 -25.11
CA ARG A 612 -40.86 13.08 -26.28
C ARG A 612 -40.63 11.59 -26.07
N CYS A 613 -40.15 11.16 -24.91
CA CYS A 613 -39.93 9.74 -24.59
C CYS A 613 -41.23 8.94 -24.43
N LEU A 614 -42.30 9.57 -23.93
CA LEU A 614 -43.62 8.93 -23.86
C LEU A 614 -44.26 8.77 -25.25
N THR A 615 -44.00 9.69 -26.17
CA THR A 615 -44.51 9.61 -27.55
C THR A 615 -43.60 8.80 -28.48
N GLY A 616 -42.28 8.83 -28.25
CA GLY A 616 -41.22 8.30 -29.12
C GLY A 616 -41.03 6.78 -29.07
N VAL A 617 -41.93 6.07 -28.40
CA VAL A 617 -42.01 4.60 -28.38
C VAL A 617 -42.88 4.05 -29.52
N GLU A 618 -43.03 4.80 -30.61
CA GLU A 618 -43.73 4.34 -31.83
C GLU A 618 -42.99 3.11 -32.41
N GLY A 619 -43.49 1.92 -32.09
CA GLY A 619 -42.87 0.64 -32.46
C GLY A 619 -42.85 -0.39 -31.31
N ILE A 620 -42.88 0.08 -30.06
CA ILE A 620 -42.93 -0.77 -28.86
C ILE A 620 -44.40 -0.97 -28.44
N ARG A 621 -44.82 -2.23 -28.30
CA ARG A 621 -46.15 -2.57 -27.74
C ARG A 621 -46.06 -2.57 -26.22
N ILE A 622 -46.41 -1.44 -25.60
CA ILE A 622 -46.44 -1.29 -24.14
C ILE A 622 -47.75 -1.86 -23.59
N PRO A 623 -47.72 -2.79 -22.63
CA PRO A 623 -48.93 -3.32 -21.99
C PRO A 623 -49.72 -2.25 -21.22
N THR A 624 -51.04 -2.42 -21.14
CA THR A 624 -51.94 -1.49 -20.42
C THR A 624 -51.54 -1.30 -18.96
N ASP A 625 -51.13 -2.37 -18.28
CA ASP A 625 -50.72 -2.30 -16.87
C ASP A 625 -49.47 -1.43 -16.67
N LEU A 626 -48.54 -1.45 -17.62
CA LEU A 626 -47.33 -0.63 -17.56
C LEU A 626 -47.63 0.84 -17.88
N TRP A 627 -48.62 1.10 -18.76
CA TRP A 627 -49.16 2.45 -18.94
C TRP A 627 -49.80 2.98 -17.66
N LEU A 628 -50.59 2.18 -16.95
CA LEU A 628 -51.17 2.57 -15.66
C LEU A 628 -50.08 2.91 -14.64
N GLN A 629 -49.06 2.06 -14.51
CA GLN A 629 -47.91 2.36 -13.66
C GLN A 629 -47.18 3.65 -14.06
N CYS A 630 -47.04 3.92 -15.36
CA CYS A 630 -46.47 5.17 -15.86
C CYS A 630 -47.33 6.37 -15.47
N PHE A 631 -48.66 6.29 -15.58
CA PHE A 631 -49.55 7.37 -15.15
C PHE A 631 -49.40 7.63 -13.65
N ASP A 632 -49.45 6.58 -12.84
CA ASP A 632 -49.43 6.69 -11.38
C ASP A 632 -48.07 7.16 -10.85
N LEU A 633 -46.95 6.59 -11.34
CA LEU A 633 -45.61 6.84 -10.80
C LEU A 633 -44.91 8.05 -11.42
N VAL A 634 -45.31 8.46 -12.63
CA VAL A 634 -44.61 9.48 -13.41
C VAL A 634 -45.49 10.71 -13.61
N ILE A 635 -46.66 10.56 -14.23
CA ILE A 635 -47.48 11.69 -14.66
C ILE A 635 -48.23 12.33 -13.49
N PHE A 636 -49.01 11.55 -12.74
CA PHE A 636 -49.78 12.06 -11.60
C PHE A 636 -48.86 12.56 -10.49
N THR A 637 -47.83 11.79 -10.14
CA THR A 637 -46.84 12.25 -9.16
C THR A 637 -46.13 13.53 -9.58
N LEU A 638 -45.93 13.79 -10.88
CA LEU A 638 -45.35 15.06 -11.35
C LEU A 638 -46.36 16.22 -11.24
N LEU A 639 -47.63 15.95 -11.54
CA LEU A 639 -48.71 16.93 -11.41
C LEU A 639 -49.00 17.30 -9.95
N ASP A 640 -48.74 16.40 -9.01
CA ASP A 640 -48.89 16.64 -7.57
C ASP A 640 -47.68 17.42 -6.99
N GLU A 641 -46.44 17.08 -7.37
CA GLU A 641 -45.23 17.72 -6.82
C GLU A 641 -45.00 19.17 -7.31
N LEU A 642 -45.31 19.48 -8.57
CA LEU A 642 -45.05 20.81 -9.14
C LEU A 642 -45.82 21.95 -8.43
N PRO A 643 -47.13 21.80 -8.11
CA PRO A 643 -47.87 22.77 -7.32
C PRO A 643 -47.35 22.94 -5.89
N GLU A 644 -46.91 21.87 -5.23
CA GLU A 644 -46.34 21.94 -3.88
C GLU A 644 -45.04 22.76 -3.87
N LEU A 645 -44.19 22.57 -4.87
CA LEU A 645 -42.96 23.35 -5.04
C LEU A 645 -43.24 24.82 -5.37
N ALA A 646 -44.31 25.12 -6.12
CA ALA A 646 -44.72 26.49 -6.41
C ALA A 646 -45.11 27.28 -5.15
N GLN A 647 -45.70 26.61 -4.16
CA GLN A 647 -46.13 27.24 -2.90
C GLN A 647 -44.97 27.63 -1.98
N GLN A 648 -43.80 27.01 -2.15
CA GLN A 648 -42.62 27.21 -1.30
C GLN A 648 -41.66 28.31 -1.80
N GLN A 649 -41.93 28.92 -2.97
CA GLN A 649 -41.00 29.84 -3.64
C GLN A 649 -41.50 31.30 -3.69
N SER A 650 -40.60 32.22 -4.06
CA SER A 650 -40.89 33.66 -4.12
C SER A 650 -41.90 34.00 -5.24
N PRO A 651 -42.59 35.15 -5.20
CA PRO A 651 -43.57 35.54 -6.22
C PRO A 651 -43.00 35.63 -7.66
N LYS A 652 -41.68 35.83 -7.79
CA LYS A 652 -40.98 35.87 -9.08
C LYS A 652 -40.77 34.46 -9.64
N ASP A 653 -40.51 33.49 -8.78
CA ASP A 653 -40.30 32.09 -9.14
C ASP A 653 -41.63 31.36 -9.39
N TYR A 654 -42.72 31.84 -8.80
CA TYR A 654 -44.07 31.32 -9.05
C TYR A 654 -44.48 31.40 -10.54
N ARG A 655 -44.17 32.50 -11.23
CA ARG A 655 -44.45 32.67 -12.67
C ARG A 655 -43.65 31.69 -13.55
N SER A 656 -42.42 31.38 -13.15
CA SER A 656 -41.58 30.37 -13.79
C SER A 656 -42.19 28.97 -13.66
N MET A 657 -42.76 28.68 -12.49
CA MET A 657 -43.42 27.40 -12.21
C MET A 657 -44.77 27.25 -12.91
N GLU A 658 -45.50 28.34 -13.12
CA GLU A 658 -46.75 28.37 -13.89
C GLU A 658 -46.56 27.85 -15.33
N GLY A 659 -45.46 28.26 -15.99
CA GLY A 659 -45.09 27.73 -17.30
C GLY A 659 -44.85 26.21 -17.28
N SER A 660 -44.10 25.72 -16.29
CA SER A 660 -43.83 24.28 -16.11
C SER A 660 -45.11 23.47 -15.86
N MET A 661 -46.04 23.99 -15.07
CA MET A 661 -47.35 23.37 -14.82
C MET A 661 -48.20 23.30 -16.09
N ILE A 662 -48.17 24.33 -16.94
CA ILE A 662 -48.86 24.29 -18.24
C ILE A 662 -48.23 23.23 -19.15
N PHE A 663 -46.90 23.07 -19.14
CA PHE A 663 -46.23 22.03 -19.91
C PHE A 663 -46.56 20.62 -19.39
N SER A 664 -46.58 20.39 -18.08
CA SER A 664 -46.92 19.08 -17.51
C SER A 664 -48.39 18.70 -17.75
N LEU A 665 -49.32 19.66 -17.70
CA LEU A 665 -50.73 19.43 -18.05
C LEU A 665 -50.93 19.00 -19.52
N LYS A 666 -50.01 19.35 -20.42
CA LYS A 666 -50.02 18.88 -21.82
C LYS A 666 -49.57 17.42 -22.00
N LEU A 667 -49.11 16.76 -20.93
CA LEU A 667 -48.83 15.32 -20.94
C LEU A 667 -50.12 14.50 -20.94
N CYS A 668 -51.18 14.94 -20.25
CA CYS A 668 -52.44 14.20 -20.15
C CYS A 668 -53.23 14.01 -21.49
N PRO A 669 -53.40 15.03 -22.36
CA PRO A 669 -54.35 14.96 -23.46
C PRO A 669 -53.97 14.00 -24.60
N LYS A 670 -52.68 13.68 -24.78
CA LYS A 670 -52.22 12.81 -25.88
C LYS A 670 -52.19 11.32 -25.55
N HIS A 671 -52.14 10.94 -24.27
CA HIS A 671 -52.05 9.54 -23.84
C HIS A 671 -53.41 8.94 -23.48
N PHE A 672 -54.40 9.76 -23.08
CA PHE A 672 -55.78 9.32 -22.87
C PHE A 672 -56.51 8.90 -24.16
N TYR A 673 -55.97 9.25 -25.35
CA TYR A 673 -56.61 9.05 -26.66
C TYR A 673 -55.84 8.10 -27.60
N ARG A 674 -54.90 7.27 -27.11
CA ARG A 674 -54.39 6.16 -27.95
C ARG A 674 -55.43 5.03 -27.93
N PRO A 675 -56.06 4.69 -29.07
CA PRO A 675 -56.94 3.52 -29.12
C PRO A 675 -56.10 2.26 -28.86
N ALA A 676 -56.70 1.33 -28.12
CA ALA A 676 -56.17 0.03 -27.72
C ALA A 676 -55.62 -0.80 -28.90
#